data_AF-A0A090WJ62-F1
#
_entry.id   AF-A0A090WJ62-F1
#
_cell.length_a   1.000
_cell.length_b   1.000
_cell.length_c   1.000
_cell.angle_alpha   90.00
_cell.angle_beta   90.00
_cell.angle_gamma   90.00
#
_symmetry.space_group_name_H-M   'P 1'
#
loop_
_entity.id
_entity.type
_entity.pdbx_description
1 polymer ?
#
loop_
_entity_poly.entity_id
_entity_poly.type
_entity_poly.pdbx_seq_one_letter_code
_entity_poly.pdbx_strand_id
1 'polypeptide(L)'
;MKGLILVVMLLFTSFSFSQNIQFSDPDLKAFLLNGAFLSQSDTDGDGIADSLMDLDNDGEISVAEADLVIAIELQDLPSFSIQSISDLSQFINLRDLSFFSFTISNPDLSNLPNLEKLEIYSDNVQNVDLSQLNNLKSLIIEQFNSSQFLNLVFGNNLMLEELDIEKVALSGLSLSNLNSLSKIIIKDYTVTNQLTINNNPLLNEIELQNSITQLPLVITNNDNLDNLLINDIQSNVISLDNNNSLSNLSNNGTWTVQNCTNLSQLNFNNNFVSSLRIIDLALIGILNLSTSNSSNLYIKNVNSSQIQLSKPNQGIFGYYEIRENNNLTNINYTPNEQYSSLKISLCSSLVNLDLTDMYLDRLNLFSNQNLETIFSKNIQPTVSLGNIDASNTNLLYICVEESRILEWRNRLDPNMQGVFSNVVINSYCSFTPGGTFNEIHGEVSIDINNNGCDPTDPVFSNFNFNATDGTTTGIISSNQLGEYYAPVADGQHTITPNPENPGYWNISPPNVVVDFPTQASPFTQDFCVTANGTVEDLEVVVVPLEHARPGFDTDYKVVVKNKGNVTSSGSVTLDFEEDFMTLLSTNPNAGNTPSNQLSWSFSNLQPFQMEEYEFTMTLNTPTATINSLNGGDMLTFTGTVTGTGTDAMPADNVMVFDQTVVNSYDPNDKTCLEGETIDPADVGEYVHYMIRFENTGTASAVNIVVKDEIDLTQFDISTLIPPRW
;
A
#
# COMPACT_ATOMS: atom_id res chain seq x y z
N MET A 1 70.62 -76.29 -33.79
CA MET A 1 69.16 -76.51 -33.73
C MET A 1 68.46 -75.99 -32.46
N LYS A 2 69.11 -75.23 -31.56
CA LYS A 2 68.44 -74.59 -30.41
C LYS A 2 68.23 -73.07 -30.55
N GLY A 3 68.97 -72.38 -31.42
CA GLY A 3 68.79 -70.93 -31.65
C GLY A 3 67.65 -70.56 -32.61
N LEU A 4 67.29 -71.44 -33.56
CA LEU A 4 66.22 -71.15 -34.53
C LEU A 4 64.82 -71.31 -33.91
N ILE A 5 64.65 -72.18 -32.91
CA ILE A 5 63.38 -72.37 -32.20
C ILE A 5 63.09 -71.19 -31.26
N LEU A 6 64.12 -70.57 -30.67
CA LEU A 6 63.94 -69.40 -29.80
C LEU A 6 63.56 -68.14 -30.60
N VAL A 7 64.12 -67.97 -31.81
CA VAL A 7 63.79 -66.84 -32.70
C VAL A 7 62.40 -67.02 -33.35
N VAL A 8 62.01 -68.25 -33.69
CA VAL A 8 60.65 -68.53 -34.19
C VAL A 8 59.62 -68.48 -33.05
N MET A 9 59.96 -68.82 -31.80
CA MET A 9 59.07 -68.61 -30.64
C MET A 9 58.98 -67.15 -30.19
N LEU A 10 60.03 -66.33 -30.34
CA LEU A 10 59.94 -64.89 -30.05
C LEU A 10 59.22 -64.09 -31.16
N LEU A 11 59.20 -64.58 -32.39
CA LEU A 11 58.45 -63.94 -33.49
C LEU A 11 56.96 -64.33 -33.50
N PHE A 12 56.55 -65.37 -32.76
CA PHE A 12 55.14 -65.77 -32.62
C PHE A 12 54.42 -65.20 -31.40
N THR A 13 55.09 -64.41 -30.55
CA THR A 13 54.48 -63.81 -29.35
C THR A 13 54.07 -62.34 -29.51
N SER A 14 53.88 -61.86 -30.75
CA SER A 14 53.38 -60.49 -31.01
C SER A 14 52.03 -60.43 -31.73
N PHE A 15 51.38 -61.55 -31.97
CA PHE A 15 49.95 -61.56 -32.32
C PHE A 15 49.13 -61.84 -31.07
N SER A 16 49.05 -60.84 -30.17
CA SER A 16 47.91 -60.78 -29.26
C SER A 16 46.72 -60.34 -30.10
N PHE A 17 45.90 -61.27 -30.55
CA PHE A 17 44.56 -60.92 -31.02
C PHE A 17 43.84 -60.33 -29.81
N SER A 18 43.55 -59.04 -29.87
CA SER A 18 42.67 -58.40 -28.88
C SER A 18 41.31 -59.10 -28.94
N GLN A 19 40.62 -59.18 -27.81
CA GLN A 19 39.34 -59.87 -27.76
C GLN A 19 38.29 -59.05 -28.53
N ASN A 20 37.61 -59.66 -29.50
CA ASN A 20 36.54 -58.99 -30.24
C ASN A 20 35.30 -58.82 -29.34
N ILE A 21 34.73 -57.62 -29.35
CA ILE A 21 33.52 -57.27 -28.62
C ILE A 21 32.34 -58.02 -29.25
N GLN A 22 31.52 -58.65 -28.40
CA GLN A 22 30.28 -59.27 -28.83
C GLN A 22 29.14 -58.27 -28.67
N PHE A 23 28.59 -57.82 -29.79
CA PHE A 23 27.43 -56.93 -29.79
C PHE A 23 26.14 -57.76 -29.77
N SER A 24 25.29 -57.49 -28.80
CA SER A 24 23.94 -58.00 -28.68
C SER A 24 22.99 -57.36 -29.71
N ASP A 25 23.24 -56.11 -30.10
CA ASP A 25 22.55 -55.42 -31.19
C ASP A 25 23.39 -55.45 -32.49
N PRO A 26 22.98 -56.22 -33.51
CA PRO A 26 23.74 -56.32 -34.75
C PRO A 26 23.72 -55.03 -35.57
N ASP A 27 22.69 -54.19 -35.43
CA ASP A 27 22.59 -52.91 -36.14
C ASP A 27 23.51 -51.88 -35.49
N LEU A 28 23.68 -51.92 -34.17
CA LEU A 28 24.72 -51.12 -33.48
C LEU A 28 26.12 -51.48 -33.98
N LYS A 29 26.46 -52.78 -34.03
CA LYS A 29 27.77 -53.22 -34.58
C LYS A 29 27.96 -52.75 -36.01
N ALA A 30 26.96 -52.98 -36.87
CA ALA A 30 27.03 -52.64 -38.28
C ALA A 30 27.11 -51.12 -38.50
N PHE A 31 26.52 -50.33 -37.61
CA PHE A 31 26.64 -48.87 -37.59
C PHE A 31 28.07 -48.45 -37.24
N LEU A 32 28.62 -48.98 -36.14
CA LEU A 32 29.98 -48.64 -35.67
C LEU A 32 31.07 -49.01 -36.70
N LEU A 33 30.89 -50.09 -37.46
CA LEU A 33 31.80 -50.54 -38.53
C LEU A 33 31.73 -49.73 -39.84
N ASN A 34 30.63 -49.03 -40.14
CA ASN A 34 30.40 -48.39 -41.45
C ASN A 34 31.00 -46.96 -41.57
N GLY A 35 32.06 -46.67 -40.81
CA GLY A 35 32.55 -45.33 -40.42
C GLY A 35 32.95 -44.29 -41.49
N ALA A 36 32.43 -44.33 -42.72
CA ALA A 36 32.73 -43.30 -43.71
C ALA A 36 32.00 -41.96 -43.46
N PHE A 37 30.89 -41.93 -42.69
CA PHE A 37 30.11 -40.69 -42.46
C PHE A 37 29.35 -40.60 -41.11
N LEU A 38 29.39 -41.63 -40.23
CA LEU A 38 28.31 -41.85 -39.25
C LEU A 38 28.75 -42.38 -37.87
N SER A 39 29.90 -43.06 -37.74
CA SER A 39 30.50 -43.49 -36.46
C SER A 39 31.89 -42.87 -36.34
N GLN A 40 31.90 -41.66 -35.83
CA GLN A 40 33.10 -40.84 -35.71
C GLN A 40 33.71 -41.09 -34.33
N SER A 41 34.82 -41.83 -34.25
CA SER A 41 35.62 -41.89 -33.02
C SER A 41 36.61 -40.74 -33.02
N ASP A 42 36.54 -39.94 -31.97
CA ASP A 42 37.59 -39.00 -31.58
C ASP A 42 38.54 -39.76 -30.65
N THR A 43 39.78 -40.01 -31.10
CA THR A 43 40.80 -40.72 -30.32
C THR A 43 41.79 -39.80 -29.62
N ASP A 44 41.77 -38.49 -29.90
CA ASP A 44 42.66 -37.51 -29.28
C ASP A 44 41.95 -36.46 -28.39
N GLY A 45 40.62 -36.47 -28.40
CA GLY A 45 39.76 -35.67 -27.54
C GLY A 45 39.62 -34.21 -27.99
N ASP A 46 39.89 -33.90 -29.27
CA ASP A 46 39.79 -32.54 -29.82
C ASP A 46 38.39 -32.13 -30.30
N GLY A 47 37.41 -33.05 -30.22
CA GLY A 47 36.04 -32.85 -30.66
C GLY A 47 35.84 -33.00 -32.16
N ILE A 48 36.86 -33.46 -32.90
CA ILE A 48 36.83 -33.80 -34.31
C ILE A 48 37.08 -35.29 -34.45
N ALA A 49 36.28 -35.96 -35.28
CA ALA A 49 36.51 -37.35 -35.59
C ALA A 49 37.82 -37.53 -36.36
N ASP A 50 38.69 -38.40 -35.86
CA ASP A 50 40.03 -38.60 -36.41
C ASP A 50 40.26 -40.03 -36.95
N SER A 51 39.35 -40.97 -36.66
CA SER A 51 39.55 -42.39 -36.95
C SER A 51 38.27 -43.17 -37.21
N LEU A 52 38.43 -44.33 -37.87
CA LEU A 52 37.41 -45.39 -37.93
C LEU A 52 37.54 -46.25 -36.68
N MET A 53 36.42 -46.79 -36.17
CA MET A 53 36.43 -47.68 -34.99
C MET A 53 37.06 -49.05 -35.27
N ASP A 54 36.95 -49.55 -36.51
CA ASP A 54 37.67 -50.75 -36.99
C ASP A 54 38.98 -50.28 -37.64
N LEU A 55 40.07 -50.32 -36.85
CA LEU A 55 41.37 -49.75 -37.23
C LEU A 55 42.16 -50.69 -38.14
N ASP A 56 41.98 -52.00 -37.99
CA ASP A 56 42.66 -53.00 -38.81
C ASP A 56 41.82 -53.53 -39.99
N ASN A 57 40.57 -53.08 -40.08
CA ASN A 57 39.60 -53.34 -41.15
C ASN A 57 39.33 -54.85 -41.33
N ASP A 58 39.28 -55.57 -40.21
CA ASP A 58 38.98 -57.00 -40.17
C ASP A 58 37.47 -57.30 -40.09
N GLY A 59 36.63 -56.27 -39.96
CA GLY A 59 35.18 -56.35 -39.87
C GLY A 59 34.66 -56.65 -38.47
N GLU A 60 35.51 -56.58 -37.45
CA GLU A 60 35.18 -56.72 -36.05
C GLU A 60 35.65 -55.46 -35.28
N ILE A 61 35.16 -55.29 -34.04
CA ILE A 61 35.67 -54.24 -33.14
C ILE A 61 36.25 -54.96 -31.93
N SER A 62 37.53 -54.80 -31.70
CA SER A 62 38.25 -55.36 -30.56
C SER A 62 38.20 -54.44 -29.34
N VAL A 63 38.45 -55.00 -28.16
CA VAL A 63 38.58 -54.22 -26.90
C VAL A 63 39.68 -53.16 -27.04
N ALA A 64 40.75 -53.45 -27.79
CA ALA A 64 41.85 -52.51 -27.96
C ALA A 64 41.47 -51.32 -28.84
N GLU A 65 40.57 -51.51 -29.79
CA GLU A 65 40.01 -50.43 -30.61
C GLU A 65 39.00 -49.61 -29.83
N ALA A 66 38.10 -50.27 -29.09
CA ALA A 66 37.13 -49.59 -28.23
C ALA A 66 37.80 -48.77 -27.12
N ASP A 67 38.94 -49.21 -26.60
CA ASP A 67 39.74 -48.48 -25.60
C ASP A 67 40.25 -47.14 -26.13
N LEU A 68 40.34 -46.93 -27.44
CA LEU A 68 40.81 -45.68 -28.02
C LEU A 68 39.69 -44.64 -28.20
N VAL A 69 38.43 -45.06 -28.13
CA VAL A 69 37.28 -44.21 -28.44
C VAL A 69 36.89 -43.34 -27.25
N ILE A 70 36.86 -42.02 -27.45
CA ILE A 70 36.49 -41.03 -26.43
C ILE A 70 35.09 -40.47 -26.68
N ALA A 71 34.64 -40.38 -27.92
CA ALA A 71 33.32 -39.87 -28.30
C ALA A 71 32.62 -40.81 -29.28
N ILE A 72 31.29 -40.96 -29.12
CA ILE A 72 30.41 -41.68 -30.05
C ILE A 72 29.19 -40.81 -30.33
N GLU A 73 28.93 -40.58 -31.61
CA GLU A 73 27.68 -40.01 -32.11
C GLU A 73 26.92 -41.09 -32.89
N LEU A 74 25.67 -41.31 -32.52
CA LEU A 74 24.77 -42.24 -33.18
C LEU A 74 23.65 -41.45 -33.88
N GLN A 75 23.68 -41.35 -35.20
CA GLN A 75 22.61 -40.72 -35.97
C GLN A 75 21.62 -41.77 -36.48
N ASP A 76 20.32 -41.48 -36.43
CA ASP A 76 19.31 -42.34 -37.04
C ASP A 76 19.46 -42.35 -38.56
N LEU A 77 19.47 -43.56 -39.10
CA LEU A 77 19.61 -43.80 -40.52
C LEU A 77 18.61 -44.88 -40.91
N PRO A 78 17.90 -44.73 -42.04
CA PRO A 78 16.90 -45.71 -42.47
C PRO A 78 17.40 -47.17 -42.62
N SER A 79 18.72 -47.35 -42.70
CA SER A 79 19.39 -48.64 -42.87
C SER A 79 19.70 -49.37 -41.55
N PHE A 80 19.59 -48.70 -40.40
CA PHE A 80 19.93 -49.26 -39.08
C PHE A 80 18.77 -49.04 -38.12
N SER A 81 18.37 -50.06 -37.37
CA SER A 81 17.31 -49.97 -36.37
C SER A 81 17.87 -50.31 -35.00
N ILE A 82 18.78 -49.48 -34.47
CA ILE A 82 19.40 -49.71 -33.15
C ILE A 82 18.31 -49.74 -32.07
N GLN A 83 18.23 -50.87 -31.35
CA GLN A 83 17.28 -51.16 -30.28
C GLN A 83 17.94 -51.14 -28.89
N SER A 84 19.26 -51.34 -28.83
CA SER A 84 20.03 -51.28 -27.58
C SER A 84 21.39 -50.63 -27.79
N ILE A 85 21.83 -49.89 -26.77
CA ILE A 85 23.18 -49.33 -26.65
C ILE A 85 23.96 -49.94 -25.47
N SER A 86 23.47 -51.01 -24.86
CA SER A 86 24.09 -51.65 -23.69
C SER A 86 25.54 -52.09 -23.92
N ASP A 87 25.86 -52.46 -25.16
CA ASP A 87 27.21 -52.92 -25.53
C ASP A 87 28.25 -51.78 -25.56
N LEU A 88 27.80 -50.51 -25.53
CA LEU A 88 28.70 -49.36 -25.35
C LEU A 88 29.42 -49.37 -24.00
N SER A 89 28.95 -50.16 -23.03
CA SER A 89 29.66 -50.43 -21.77
C SER A 89 31.08 -51.01 -21.96
N GLN A 90 31.39 -51.55 -23.14
CA GLN A 90 32.74 -52.05 -23.46
C GLN A 90 33.72 -50.93 -23.86
N PHE A 91 33.23 -49.71 -24.12
CA PHE A 91 34.03 -48.54 -24.48
C PHE A 91 34.41 -47.77 -23.21
N ILE A 92 35.37 -48.32 -22.45
CA ILE A 92 35.66 -47.87 -21.09
C ILE A 92 36.18 -46.42 -21.01
N ASN A 93 36.73 -45.88 -22.10
CA ASN A 93 37.25 -44.51 -22.19
C ASN A 93 36.26 -43.52 -22.81
N LEU A 94 35.02 -43.96 -23.10
CA LEU A 94 33.96 -43.11 -23.63
C LEU A 94 33.58 -42.00 -22.64
N ARG A 95 33.62 -40.76 -23.12
CA ARG A 95 33.29 -39.53 -22.38
C ARG A 95 32.11 -38.81 -22.99
N ASP A 96 31.97 -38.85 -24.30
CA ASP A 96 30.91 -38.13 -25.01
C ASP A 96 30.02 -39.10 -25.77
N LEU A 97 28.72 -39.05 -25.48
CA LEU A 97 27.72 -39.87 -26.15
C LEU A 97 26.58 -38.98 -26.63
N SER A 98 26.34 -38.97 -27.93
CA SER A 98 25.17 -38.34 -28.55
C SER A 98 24.39 -39.36 -29.34
N PHE A 99 23.07 -39.37 -29.22
CA PHE A 99 22.23 -40.24 -30.03
C PHE A 99 20.92 -39.60 -30.48
N PHE A 100 20.64 -39.74 -31.78
CA PHE A 100 19.50 -39.15 -32.47
C PHE A 100 18.51 -40.24 -32.91
N SER A 101 17.23 -40.04 -32.60
CA SER A 101 16.07 -40.70 -33.22
C SER A 101 16.06 -42.23 -33.23
N PHE A 102 16.46 -42.89 -32.15
CA PHE A 102 16.34 -44.35 -32.03
C PHE A 102 15.00 -44.83 -31.47
N THR A 103 14.68 -46.10 -31.74
CA THR A 103 13.56 -46.83 -31.14
C THR A 103 13.75 -47.15 -29.64
N ILE A 104 14.86 -46.70 -29.06
CA ILE A 104 15.25 -46.94 -27.67
C ILE A 104 14.33 -46.14 -26.74
N SER A 105 13.53 -46.84 -25.94
CA SER A 105 12.70 -46.21 -24.91
C SER A 105 13.43 -46.01 -23.58
N ASN A 106 14.37 -46.89 -23.26
CA ASN A 106 15.09 -46.92 -21.99
C ASN A 106 16.58 -47.21 -22.27
N PRO A 107 17.38 -46.19 -22.60
CA PRO A 107 18.81 -46.38 -22.83
C PRO A 107 19.50 -46.92 -21.57
N ASP A 108 20.20 -48.05 -21.69
CA ASP A 108 21.02 -48.60 -20.60
C ASP A 108 22.38 -47.90 -20.56
N LEU A 109 22.52 -46.98 -19.60
CA LEU A 109 23.74 -46.19 -19.37
C LEU A 109 24.52 -46.70 -18.13
N SER A 110 24.12 -47.84 -17.55
CA SER A 110 24.53 -48.27 -16.20
C SER A 110 26.02 -48.62 -16.04
N ASN A 111 26.79 -48.64 -17.13
CA ASN A 111 28.22 -48.96 -17.15
C ASN A 111 29.04 -47.99 -18.01
N LEU A 112 28.67 -46.71 -18.04
CA LEU A 112 29.44 -45.64 -18.69
C LEU A 112 29.97 -44.63 -17.64
N PRO A 113 30.79 -45.06 -16.66
CA PRO A 113 31.13 -44.22 -15.51
C PRO A 113 31.99 -42.99 -15.87
N ASN A 114 32.67 -43.01 -17.01
CA ASN A 114 33.54 -41.92 -17.48
C ASN A 114 32.81 -40.91 -18.38
N LEU A 115 31.50 -41.08 -18.58
CA LEU A 115 30.72 -40.17 -19.42
C LEU A 115 30.69 -38.77 -18.81
N GLU A 116 31.18 -37.79 -19.56
CA GLU A 116 31.21 -36.36 -19.24
C GLU A 116 30.09 -35.60 -19.96
N LYS A 117 29.69 -36.05 -21.16
CA LYS A 117 28.65 -35.40 -21.97
C LYS A 117 27.64 -36.41 -22.51
N LEU A 118 26.35 -36.12 -22.33
CA LEU A 118 25.25 -36.92 -22.86
C LEU A 118 24.26 -36.04 -23.62
N GLU A 119 24.04 -36.34 -24.89
CA GLU A 119 23.02 -35.68 -25.71
C GLU A 119 21.99 -36.70 -26.24
N ILE A 120 20.71 -36.39 -26.05
CA ILE A 120 19.59 -37.26 -26.44
C ILE A 120 18.60 -36.47 -27.29
N TYR A 121 18.53 -36.79 -28.58
CA TYR A 121 17.57 -36.20 -29.51
C TYR A 121 16.59 -37.27 -29.97
N SER A 122 15.66 -37.69 -29.10
CA SER A 122 14.77 -38.83 -29.39
C SER A 122 13.38 -38.72 -28.77
N ASP A 123 12.37 -38.84 -29.65
CA ASP A 123 10.95 -38.84 -29.30
C ASP A 123 10.48 -40.10 -28.55
N ASN A 124 11.29 -41.18 -28.54
CA ASN A 124 10.89 -42.47 -27.97
C ASN A 124 11.36 -42.68 -26.53
N VAL A 125 12.34 -41.90 -26.07
CA VAL A 125 12.94 -42.08 -24.74
C VAL A 125 11.92 -41.69 -23.67
N GLN A 126 11.66 -42.63 -22.76
CA GLN A 126 10.70 -42.48 -21.65
C GLN A 126 11.39 -42.48 -20.30
N ASN A 127 12.55 -43.13 -20.16
CA ASN A 127 13.27 -43.16 -18.89
C ASN A 127 14.77 -43.06 -19.12
N VAL A 128 15.42 -42.10 -18.46
CA VAL A 128 16.88 -41.96 -18.43
C VAL A 128 17.34 -42.01 -16.99
N ASP A 129 18.09 -43.06 -16.66
CA ASP A 129 18.71 -43.22 -15.35
C ASP A 129 20.16 -42.73 -15.41
N LEU A 130 20.40 -41.59 -14.75
CA LEU A 130 21.71 -40.92 -14.69
C LEU A 130 22.45 -41.29 -13.41
N SER A 131 21.89 -42.15 -12.55
CA SER A 131 22.37 -42.35 -11.18
C SER A 131 23.79 -42.87 -11.06
N GLN A 132 24.31 -43.52 -12.11
CA GLN A 132 25.68 -44.05 -12.18
C GLN A 132 26.66 -43.13 -12.92
N LEU A 133 26.18 -42.06 -13.56
CA LEU A 133 26.99 -41.15 -14.38
C LEU A 133 27.61 -40.03 -13.53
N ASN A 134 28.48 -40.42 -12.59
CA ASN A 134 29.03 -39.50 -11.60
C ASN A 134 29.97 -38.42 -12.18
N ASN A 135 30.52 -38.66 -13.38
CA ASN A 135 31.40 -37.71 -14.08
C ASN A 135 30.66 -36.82 -15.10
N LEU A 136 29.34 -36.96 -15.22
CA LEU A 136 28.55 -36.20 -16.18
C LEU A 136 28.60 -34.70 -15.86
N LYS A 137 29.00 -33.90 -16.85
CA LYS A 137 29.12 -32.43 -16.81
C LYS A 137 28.04 -31.74 -17.62
N SER A 138 27.60 -32.33 -18.72
CA SER A 138 26.58 -31.73 -19.59
C SER A 138 25.53 -32.75 -19.99
N LEU A 139 24.27 -32.36 -19.85
CA LEU A 139 23.12 -33.14 -20.28
C LEU A 139 22.21 -32.29 -21.18
N ILE A 140 22.00 -32.75 -22.41
CA ILE A 140 21.09 -32.14 -23.38
C ILE A 140 20.03 -33.16 -23.76
N ILE A 141 18.75 -32.79 -23.65
CA ILE A 141 17.64 -33.62 -24.07
C ILE A 141 16.64 -32.79 -24.87
N GLU A 142 16.39 -33.18 -26.12
CA GLU A 142 15.37 -32.57 -26.96
C GLU A 142 14.43 -33.63 -27.54
N GLN A 143 13.12 -33.33 -27.51
CA GLN A 143 12.08 -34.13 -28.15
C GLN A 143 11.28 -33.26 -29.11
N PHE A 144 10.93 -33.72 -30.30
CA PHE A 144 10.17 -32.92 -31.27
C PHE A 144 8.67 -33.23 -31.25
N ASN A 145 8.32 -34.50 -31.08
CA ASN A 145 6.94 -34.98 -31.25
C ASN A 145 6.53 -36.03 -30.20
N SER A 146 7.27 -36.16 -29.10
CA SER A 146 6.91 -37.12 -28.05
C SER A 146 5.55 -36.79 -27.42
N SER A 147 4.70 -37.82 -27.27
CA SER A 147 3.44 -37.74 -26.54
C SER A 147 3.50 -38.43 -25.17
N GLN A 148 4.69 -38.83 -24.73
CA GLN A 148 4.90 -39.62 -23.52
C GLN A 148 5.74 -38.83 -22.52
N PHE A 149 5.51 -39.11 -21.23
CA PHE A 149 6.31 -38.49 -20.17
C PHE A 149 7.69 -39.12 -20.09
N LEU A 150 8.71 -38.28 -20.14
CA LEU A 150 10.08 -38.59 -19.77
C LEU A 150 10.23 -38.57 -18.25
N ASN A 151 10.86 -39.62 -17.73
CA ASN A 151 11.32 -39.71 -16.36
C ASN A 151 12.85 -39.58 -16.34
N LEU A 152 13.34 -38.57 -15.62
CA LEU A 152 14.77 -38.34 -15.42
C LEU A 152 15.13 -38.67 -13.96
N VAL A 153 16.05 -39.60 -13.78
CA VAL A 153 16.51 -40.03 -12.46
C VAL A 153 17.94 -39.57 -12.25
N PHE A 154 18.12 -38.55 -11.41
CA PHE A 154 19.43 -38.08 -10.98
C PHE A 154 19.90 -38.86 -9.74
N GLY A 155 21.20 -39.15 -9.68
CA GLY A 155 21.88 -39.69 -8.49
C GLY A 155 22.81 -38.64 -7.87
N ASN A 156 24.05 -39.02 -7.56
CA ASN A 156 25.09 -38.09 -7.11
C ASN A 156 25.85 -37.49 -8.30
N ASN A 157 25.13 -36.85 -9.23
CA ASN A 157 25.73 -36.20 -10.40
C ASN A 157 26.38 -34.84 -10.00
N LEU A 158 27.31 -34.88 -9.04
CA LEU A 158 27.92 -33.70 -8.42
C LEU A 158 28.78 -32.89 -9.39
N MET A 159 29.18 -33.48 -10.52
CA MET A 159 29.96 -32.86 -11.58
C MET A 159 29.12 -32.19 -12.67
N LEU A 160 27.78 -32.30 -12.62
CA LEU A 160 26.91 -31.73 -13.65
C LEU A 160 26.98 -30.20 -13.60
N GLU A 161 27.37 -29.57 -14.71
CA GLU A 161 27.58 -28.13 -14.87
C GLU A 161 26.47 -27.45 -15.67
N GLU A 162 25.92 -28.13 -16.68
CA GLU A 162 24.87 -27.62 -17.57
C GLU A 162 23.77 -28.66 -17.81
N LEU A 163 22.51 -28.19 -17.74
CA LEU A 163 21.32 -28.95 -18.08
C LEU A 163 20.47 -28.19 -19.10
N ASP A 164 20.21 -28.82 -20.25
CA ASP A 164 19.33 -28.30 -21.30
C ASP A 164 18.23 -29.31 -21.63
N ILE A 165 16.97 -28.91 -21.49
CA ILE A 165 15.79 -29.74 -21.76
C ILE A 165 14.80 -28.94 -22.63
N GLU A 166 14.63 -29.35 -23.88
CA GLU A 166 13.73 -28.68 -24.81
C GLU A 166 12.60 -29.60 -25.29
N LYS A 167 11.38 -29.06 -25.34
CA LYS A 167 10.20 -29.69 -25.96
C LYS A 167 9.82 -31.06 -25.35
N VAL A 168 10.13 -31.26 -24.06
CA VAL A 168 9.90 -32.52 -23.34
C VAL A 168 8.64 -32.45 -22.45
N ALA A 169 7.89 -33.54 -22.40
CA ALA A 169 6.89 -33.78 -21.35
C ALA A 169 7.54 -34.53 -20.17
N LEU A 170 7.62 -33.93 -18.99
CA LEU A 170 8.21 -34.48 -17.77
C LEU A 170 7.13 -34.92 -16.77
N SER A 171 7.29 -36.10 -16.17
CA SER A 171 6.39 -36.53 -15.09
C SER A 171 6.55 -35.70 -13.81
N GLY A 172 7.75 -35.14 -13.62
CA GLY A 172 8.21 -34.28 -12.52
C GLY A 172 9.72 -34.12 -12.66
N LEU A 173 10.30 -33.08 -12.05
CA LEU A 173 11.75 -32.87 -12.09
C LEU A 173 12.24 -32.26 -10.78
N SER A 174 13.23 -32.92 -10.16
CA SER A 174 13.88 -32.45 -8.94
C SER A 174 15.37 -32.32 -9.17
N LEU A 175 15.88 -31.10 -9.13
CA LEU A 175 17.28 -30.73 -9.31
C LEU A 175 17.82 -30.24 -7.96
N SER A 176 18.27 -31.20 -7.15
CA SER A 176 18.60 -30.98 -5.75
C SER A 176 20.04 -31.38 -5.45
N ASN A 177 20.81 -30.48 -4.83
CA ASN A 177 22.20 -30.73 -4.39
C ASN A 177 23.17 -31.08 -5.53
N LEU A 178 22.98 -30.50 -6.72
CA LEU A 178 23.87 -30.62 -7.87
C LEU A 178 24.96 -29.55 -7.75
N ASN A 179 26.01 -29.85 -6.99
CA ASN A 179 26.98 -28.86 -6.51
C ASN A 179 27.75 -28.10 -7.59
N SER A 180 27.93 -28.68 -8.78
CA SER A 180 28.62 -28.04 -9.90
C SER A 180 27.68 -27.34 -10.89
N LEU A 181 26.36 -27.50 -10.71
CA LEU A 181 25.37 -27.04 -11.69
C LEU A 181 25.39 -25.52 -11.73
N SER A 182 25.72 -24.97 -12.89
CA SER A 182 25.85 -23.54 -13.13
C SER A 182 24.69 -22.98 -13.95
N LYS A 183 24.16 -23.77 -14.88
CA LYS A 183 23.15 -23.31 -15.86
C LYS A 183 22.04 -24.34 -16.08
N ILE A 184 20.79 -23.86 -16.10
CA ILE A 184 19.59 -24.64 -16.43
C ILE A 184 18.82 -23.93 -17.53
N ILE A 185 18.57 -24.62 -18.64
CA ILE A 185 17.64 -24.21 -19.70
C ILE A 185 16.53 -25.25 -19.79
N ILE A 186 15.27 -24.83 -19.67
CA ILE A 186 14.09 -25.68 -19.91
C ILE A 186 13.06 -24.92 -20.75
N LYS A 187 12.84 -25.35 -21.99
CA LYS A 187 11.95 -24.68 -22.96
C LYS A 187 10.89 -25.62 -23.52
N ASP A 188 9.74 -25.05 -23.89
CA ASP A 188 8.63 -25.75 -24.55
C ASP A 188 8.19 -27.05 -23.83
N TYR A 189 8.24 -27.04 -22.50
CA TYR A 189 8.11 -28.25 -21.69
C TYR A 189 6.74 -28.39 -21.02
N THR A 190 6.42 -29.60 -20.57
CA THR A 190 5.17 -29.87 -19.82
C THR A 190 5.52 -30.66 -18.56
N VAL A 191 5.12 -30.24 -17.36
CA VAL A 191 5.43 -30.97 -16.11
C VAL A 191 4.14 -31.33 -15.38
N THR A 192 3.85 -32.61 -15.16
CA THR A 192 2.58 -33.03 -14.52
C THR A 192 2.56 -33.05 -13.00
N ASN A 193 3.70 -32.89 -12.32
CA ASN A 193 3.78 -32.88 -10.85
C ASN A 193 4.40 -31.60 -10.28
N GLN A 194 5.71 -31.52 -10.18
CA GLN A 194 6.41 -30.38 -9.59
C GLN A 194 7.76 -30.21 -10.27
N LEU A 195 8.19 -28.96 -10.43
CA LEU A 195 9.56 -28.61 -10.76
C LEU A 195 10.21 -28.00 -9.52
N THR A 196 11.20 -28.70 -8.97
CA THR A 196 11.96 -28.28 -7.78
C THR A 196 13.42 -28.09 -8.14
N ILE A 197 13.96 -26.90 -7.86
CA ILE A 197 15.37 -26.55 -8.07
C ILE A 197 15.90 -26.01 -6.74
N ASN A 198 16.69 -26.79 -6.02
CA ASN A 198 17.14 -26.37 -4.70
C ASN A 198 18.54 -26.84 -4.28
N ASN A 199 19.18 -26.03 -3.43
CA ASN A 199 20.50 -26.29 -2.88
C ASN A 199 21.58 -26.52 -3.96
N ASN A 200 21.58 -25.73 -5.03
CA ASN A 200 22.62 -25.77 -6.06
C ASN A 200 23.54 -24.56 -5.89
N PRO A 201 24.64 -24.68 -5.13
CA PRO A 201 25.43 -23.54 -4.68
C PRO A 201 26.19 -22.81 -5.80
N LEU A 202 26.43 -23.42 -6.96
CA LEU A 202 27.10 -22.78 -8.09
C LEU A 202 26.14 -22.32 -9.20
N LEU A 203 24.83 -22.54 -9.03
CA LEU A 203 23.82 -22.23 -10.03
C LEU A 203 23.69 -20.72 -10.17
N ASN A 204 23.99 -20.17 -11.35
CA ASN A 204 23.91 -18.74 -11.64
C ASN A 204 22.80 -18.39 -12.65
N GLU A 205 22.47 -19.30 -13.58
CA GLU A 205 21.52 -19.03 -14.67
C GLU A 205 20.39 -20.07 -14.73
N ILE A 206 19.14 -19.58 -14.78
CA ILE A 206 17.93 -20.37 -15.04
C ILE A 206 17.08 -19.69 -16.11
N GLU A 207 16.79 -20.41 -17.19
CA GLU A 207 15.83 -20.02 -18.23
C GLU A 207 14.68 -21.04 -18.29
N LEU A 208 13.45 -20.62 -17.94
CA LEU A 208 12.23 -21.42 -18.01
C LEU A 208 11.22 -20.76 -18.95
N GLN A 209 10.83 -21.42 -20.04
CA GLN A 209 9.92 -20.87 -21.04
C GLN A 209 8.84 -21.85 -21.50
N ASN A 210 7.66 -21.31 -21.84
CA ASN A 210 6.57 -21.99 -22.55
C ASN A 210 6.08 -23.27 -21.85
N SER A 211 5.67 -23.18 -20.57
CA SER A 211 5.20 -24.33 -19.79
C SER A 211 3.68 -24.42 -19.70
N ILE A 212 3.10 -25.59 -19.97
CA ILE A 212 1.65 -25.79 -20.05
C ILE A 212 0.96 -26.32 -18.78
N THR A 213 1.54 -26.24 -17.56
CA THR A 213 0.98 -26.92 -16.37
C THR A 213 0.69 -26.04 -15.14
N GLN A 214 -0.37 -26.39 -14.40
CA GLN A 214 -0.97 -25.65 -13.25
C GLN A 214 -0.39 -26.01 -11.87
N LEU A 215 0.93 -26.11 -11.75
CA LEU A 215 1.57 -26.74 -10.58
C LEU A 215 2.63 -25.85 -9.92
N PRO A 216 2.98 -26.09 -8.63
CA PRO A 216 3.97 -25.26 -7.94
C PRO A 216 5.36 -25.34 -8.59
N LEU A 217 5.98 -24.18 -8.80
CA LEU A 217 7.39 -24.02 -9.15
C LEU A 217 8.16 -23.59 -7.90
N VAL A 218 9.17 -24.36 -7.50
CA VAL A 218 9.95 -24.11 -6.28
C VAL A 218 11.42 -23.98 -6.63
N ILE A 219 11.98 -22.78 -6.48
CA ILE A 219 13.39 -22.45 -6.72
C ILE A 219 13.97 -21.86 -5.44
N THR A 220 14.67 -22.66 -4.63
CA THR A 220 15.09 -22.25 -3.27
C THR A 220 16.54 -22.59 -2.92
N ASN A 221 17.18 -21.79 -2.07
CA ASN A 221 18.54 -22.03 -1.57
C ASN A 221 19.62 -22.16 -2.68
N ASN A 222 19.53 -21.39 -3.76
CA ASN A 222 20.57 -21.31 -4.79
C ASN A 222 21.32 -19.99 -4.62
N ASP A 223 22.29 -19.97 -3.70
CA ASP A 223 22.90 -18.74 -3.20
C ASP A 223 23.60 -17.91 -4.27
N ASN A 224 24.12 -18.51 -5.35
CA ASN A 224 24.81 -17.83 -6.44
C ASN A 224 23.93 -17.51 -7.66
N LEU A 225 22.61 -17.77 -7.58
CA LEU A 225 21.69 -17.50 -8.68
C LEU A 225 21.67 -15.98 -8.93
N ASP A 226 21.91 -15.55 -10.17
CA ASP A 226 21.96 -14.12 -10.55
C ASP A 226 21.03 -13.80 -11.72
N ASN A 227 20.82 -14.76 -12.63
CA ASN A 227 19.98 -14.65 -13.82
C ASN A 227 18.81 -15.66 -13.75
N LEU A 228 17.58 -15.15 -13.60
CA LEU A 228 16.35 -15.95 -13.68
C LEU A 228 15.38 -15.35 -14.71
N LEU A 229 15.06 -16.13 -15.73
CA LEU A 229 14.02 -15.84 -16.71
C LEU A 229 12.87 -16.85 -16.57
N ILE A 230 11.67 -16.36 -16.27
CA ILE A 230 10.44 -17.14 -16.23
C ILE A 230 9.44 -16.51 -17.19
N ASN A 231 9.12 -17.22 -18.28
CA ASN A 231 8.19 -16.73 -19.31
C ASN A 231 7.14 -17.77 -19.70
N ASP A 232 5.90 -17.33 -19.88
CA ASP A 232 4.80 -18.16 -20.41
C ASP A 232 4.60 -19.49 -19.63
N ILE A 233 4.67 -19.42 -18.30
CA ILE A 233 4.46 -20.56 -17.39
C ILE A 233 3.05 -20.51 -16.79
N GLN A 234 2.32 -21.61 -16.85
CA GLN A 234 0.96 -21.77 -16.31
C GLN A 234 0.88 -22.13 -14.81
N SER A 235 1.92 -21.84 -14.02
CA SER A 235 2.02 -22.20 -12.59
C SER A 235 1.10 -21.36 -11.70
N ASN A 236 0.48 -22.00 -10.70
CA ASN A 236 -0.37 -21.31 -9.71
C ASN A 236 0.42 -20.71 -8.54
N VAL A 237 1.65 -21.19 -8.30
CA VAL A 237 2.53 -20.77 -7.19
C VAL A 237 3.99 -20.80 -7.65
N ILE A 238 4.68 -19.68 -7.50
CA ILE A 238 6.14 -19.59 -7.68
C ILE A 238 6.75 -19.20 -6.33
N SER A 239 7.66 -20.02 -5.81
CA SER A 239 8.47 -19.73 -4.62
C SER A 239 9.93 -19.57 -5.03
N LEU A 240 10.52 -18.42 -4.65
CA LEU A 240 11.90 -18.03 -4.93
C LEU A 240 12.71 -17.84 -3.64
N ASP A 241 12.34 -18.51 -2.54
CA ASP A 241 12.89 -18.22 -1.21
C ASP A 241 14.38 -18.56 -1.08
N ASN A 242 15.14 -17.71 -0.36
CA ASN A 242 16.56 -17.90 -0.03
C ASN A 242 17.52 -18.02 -1.23
N ASN A 243 17.40 -17.18 -2.25
CA ASN A 243 18.43 -17.05 -3.28
C ASN A 243 19.19 -15.73 -3.03
N ASN A 244 20.36 -15.80 -2.38
CA ASN A 244 20.97 -14.61 -1.78
C ASN A 244 21.71 -13.68 -2.76
N SER A 245 22.21 -14.18 -3.91
CA SER A 245 22.97 -13.39 -4.89
C SER A 245 22.14 -12.80 -6.03
N LEU A 246 20.79 -12.87 -5.96
CA LEU A 246 19.91 -12.30 -6.98
C LEU A 246 20.07 -10.77 -7.07
N SER A 247 21.04 -10.29 -7.84
CA SER A 247 21.44 -8.89 -7.83
C SER A 247 21.87 -8.43 -9.21
N ASN A 248 21.00 -7.78 -10.00
CA ASN A 248 21.55 -6.77 -10.91
C ASN A 248 20.62 -5.67 -11.45
N LEU A 249 21.26 -4.49 -11.58
CA LEU A 249 20.84 -3.29 -12.28
C LEU A 249 21.15 -3.43 -13.79
N SER A 250 20.13 -3.20 -14.63
CA SER A 250 20.18 -2.84 -16.06
C SER A 250 21.49 -3.05 -16.84
N ASN A 251 21.74 -4.28 -17.29
CA ASN A 251 22.17 -4.64 -18.65
C ASN A 251 22.09 -6.17 -18.79
N ASN A 252 21.03 -6.64 -19.45
CA ASN A 252 20.71 -8.04 -19.81
C ASN A 252 20.25 -9.04 -18.72
N GLY A 253 20.28 -8.73 -17.43
CA GLY A 253 19.59 -9.53 -16.39
C GLY A 253 18.37 -8.79 -15.83
N THR A 254 17.15 -9.22 -16.17
CA THR A 254 15.90 -8.67 -15.60
C THR A 254 15.09 -9.77 -14.93
N TRP A 255 14.77 -9.59 -13.64
CA TRP A 255 13.76 -10.39 -12.96
C TRP A 255 12.40 -9.99 -13.50
N THR A 256 11.91 -10.76 -14.45
CA THR A 256 10.63 -10.51 -15.11
C THR A 256 9.71 -11.69 -14.82
N VAL A 257 8.61 -11.42 -14.12
CA VAL A 257 7.46 -12.32 -14.06
C VAL A 257 6.41 -11.70 -14.98
N GLN A 258 6.20 -12.30 -16.13
CA GLN A 258 5.26 -11.81 -17.14
C GLN A 258 4.33 -12.90 -17.62
N ASN A 259 3.11 -12.52 -18.00
CA ASN A 259 2.12 -13.40 -18.62
C ASN A 259 1.72 -14.64 -17.80
N CYS A 260 1.98 -14.66 -16.50
CA CYS A 260 1.52 -15.72 -15.59
C CYS A 260 0.05 -15.47 -15.20
N THR A 261 -0.87 -15.56 -16.15
CA THR A 261 -2.29 -15.16 -15.97
C THR A 261 -3.04 -15.97 -14.92
N ASN A 262 -2.54 -17.15 -14.54
CA ASN A 262 -3.10 -18.01 -13.49
C ASN A 262 -2.42 -17.82 -12.11
N LEU A 263 -1.39 -16.98 -12.01
CA LEU A 263 -0.65 -16.77 -10.77
C LEU A 263 -1.50 -16.00 -9.76
N SER A 264 -1.88 -16.67 -8.67
CA SER A 264 -2.66 -16.07 -7.57
C SER A 264 -1.80 -15.62 -6.39
N GLN A 265 -0.58 -16.15 -6.26
CA GLN A 265 0.34 -15.87 -5.17
C GLN A 265 1.79 -15.79 -5.68
N LEU A 266 2.51 -14.77 -5.25
CA LEU A 266 3.90 -14.51 -5.61
C LEU A 266 4.66 -14.12 -4.34
N ASN A 267 5.63 -14.94 -3.94
CA ASN A 267 6.39 -14.77 -2.70
C ASN A 267 7.86 -14.44 -2.99
N PHE A 268 8.38 -13.41 -2.35
CA PHE A 268 9.76 -12.91 -2.51
C PHE A 268 10.50 -12.81 -1.17
N ASN A 269 10.20 -13.68 -0.20
CA ASN A 269 10.77 -13.55 1.13
C ASN A 269 12.29 -13.71 1.12
N ASN A 270 12.98 -12.76 1.76
CA ASN A 270 14.43 -12.78 1.96
C ASN A 270 15.27 -12.79 0.65
N ASN A 271 14.87 -12.03 -0.37
CA ASN A 271 15.67 -11.84 -1.58
C ASN A 271 16.11 -10.37 -1.74
N PHE A 272 17.36 -10.13 -2.15
CA PHE A 272 17.92 -8.78 -2.39
C PHE A 272 17.73 -8.33 -3.85
N VAL A 273 16.49 -8.11 -4.28
CA VAL A 273 16.16 -7.92 -5.71
C VAL A 273 16.35 -6.47 -6.16
N SER A 274 17.54 -6.09 -6.59
CA SER A 274 17.82 -4.69 -7.01
C SER A 274 16.87 -4.11 -8.09
N SER A 275 16.37 -4.93 -9.02
CA SER A 275 15.37 -4.54 -10.04
C SER A 275 14.34 -5.65 -10.28
N LEU A 276 13.05 -5.30 -10.31
CA LEU A 276 11.92 -6.24 -10.46
C LEU A 276 10.89 -5.72 -11.47
N ARG A 277 10.47 -6.58 -12.41
CA ARG A 277 9.40 -6.30 -13.38
C ARG A 277 8.28 -7.34 -13.24
N ILE A 278 7.06 -6.86 -13.02
CA ILE A 278 5.85 -7.68 -12.85
C ILE A 278 4.84 -7.20 -13.87
N ILE A 279 4.48 -8.05 -14.83
CA ILE A 279 3.72 -7.66 -16.01
C ILE A 279 2.61 -8.67 -16.28
N ASP A 280 1.40 -8.19 -16.62
CA ASP A 280 0.31 -9.03 -17.12
C ASP A 280 -0.10 -10.19 -16.18
N LEU A 281 -0.33 -9.87 -14.89
CA LEU A 281 -0.74 -10.84 -13.86
C LEU A 281 -2.20 -10.64 -13.44
N ALA A 282 -3.08 -11.48 -13.98
CA ALA A 282 -4.52 -11.27 -13.93
C ALA A 282 -5.22 -11.71 -12.62
N LEU A 283 -4.58 -12.54 -11.78
CA LEU A 283 -5.22 -13.15 -10.60
C LEU A 283 -4.55 -12.82 -9.24
N ILE A 284 -3.53 -11.96 -9.21
CA ILE A 284 -2.89 -11.56 -7.95
C ILE A 284 -3.80 -10.57 -7.21
N GLY A 285 -4.47 -11.03 -6.16
CA GLY A 285 -5.30 -10.16 -5.32
C GLY A 285 -4.47 -9.15 -4.52
N ILE A 286 -3.48 -9.62 -3.76
CA ILE A 286 -2.57 -8.78 -2.98
C ILE A 286 -1.14 -9.06 -3.42
N LEU A 287 -0.39 -7.99 -3.72
CA LEU A 287 1.02 -8.07 -4.09
C LEU A 287 1.87 -7.54 -2.92
N ASN A 288 2.55 -8.45 -2.22
CA ASN A 288 3.44 -8.08 -1.12
C ASN A 288 4.90 -8.17 -1.54
N LEU A 289 5.57 -7.01 -1.62
CA LEU A 289 6.98 -6.89 -1.98
C LEU A 289 7.85 -6.41 -0.81
N SER A 290 7.30 -6.30 0.42
CA SER A 290 7.97 -5.69 1.58
C SER A 290 9.40 -6.20 1.85
N THR A 291 9.69 -7.47 1.55
CA THR A 291 10.95 -8.16 1.82
C THR A 291 11.93 -8.22 0.64
N SER A 292 11.58 -7.63 -0.51
CA SER A 292 12.36 -7.73 -1.75
C SER A 292 13.55 -6.75 -1.86
N ASN A 293 13.62 -5.73 -1.00
CA ASN A 293 14.62 -4.65 -1.00
C ASN A 293 14.89 -4.01 -2.39
N SER A 294 13.86 -3.93 -3.25
CA SER A 294 14.05 -3.50 -4.63
C SER A 294 14.26 -2.00 -4.77
N SER A 295 15.24 -1.62 -5.58
CA SER A 295 15.52 -0.21 -5.90
C SER A 295 14.94 0.20 -7.25
N ASN A 296 14.48 -0.73 -8.08
CA ASN A 296 13.83 -0.44 -9.36
C ASN A 296 12.66 -1.40 -9.58
N LEU A 297 11.43 -0.92 -9.40
CA LEU A 297 10.21 -1.72 -9.49
C LEU A 297 9.35 -1.22 -10.66
N TYR A 298 8.96 -2.14 -11.54
CA TYR A 298 8.03 -1.88 -12.62
C TYR A 298 6.86 -2.86 -12.57
N ILE A 299 5.66 -2.36 -12.31
CA ILE A 299 4.41 -3.13 -12.26
C ILE A 299 3.51 -2.63 -13.38
N LYS A 300 3.06 -3.52 -14.26
CA LYS A 300 2.14 -3.19 -15.35
C LYS A 300 1.03 -4.23 -15.50
N ASN A 301 -0.21 -3.77 -15.62
CA ASN A 301 -1.37 -4.63 -15.93
C ASN A 301 -1.48 -5.82 -14.96
N VAL A 302 -1.40 -5.52 -13.67
CA VAL A 302 -1.59 -6.47 -12.57
C VAL A 302 -2.95 -6.22 -11.95
N ASN A 303 -3.67 -7.27 -11.53
CA ASN A 303 -5.02 -7.16 -10.99
C ASN A 303 -5.07 -7.07 -9.45
N SER A 304 -4.15 -6.32 -8.85
CA SER A 304 -3.98 -6.30 -7.39
C SER A 304 -4.67 -5.13 -6.73
N SER A 305 -5.48 -5.41 -5.70
CA SER A 305 -6.15 -4.37 -4.91
C SER A 305 -5.21 -3.64 -3.96
N GLN A 306 -4.13 -4.30 -3.53
CA GLN A 306 -3.16 -3.76 -2.58
C GLN A 306 -1.74 -4.10 -2.99
N ILE A 307 -0.88 -3.09 -3.06
CA ILE A 307 0.56 -3.26 -3.29
C ILE A 307 1.31 -2.81 -2.03
N GLN A 308 2.01 -3.73 -1.38
CA GLN A 308 2.95 -3.41 -0.31
C GLN A 308 4.35 -3.27 -0.90
N LEU A 309 4.87 -2.05 -0.97
CA LEU A 309 6.20 -1.75 -1.50
C LEU A 309 7.30 -2.08 -0.49
N SER A 310 8.48 -2.48 -0.99
CA SER A 310 9.72 -2.59 -0.19
C SER A 310 10.37 -1.23 0.04
N LYS A 311 11.21 -1.18 1.09
CA LYS A 311 12.27 -0.17 1.19
C LYS A 311 13.35 -0.42 0.10
N PRO A 312 13.93 0.63 -0.51
CA PRO A 312 15.09 0.44 -1.39
C PRO A 312 16.32 -0.04 -0.60
N ASN A 313 17.33 -0.53 -1.31
CA ASN A 313 18.60 -0.94 -0.71
C ASN A 313 19.35 0.25 -0.11
N GLN A 314 20.04 0.01 1.02
CA GLN A 314 20.71 1.07 1.75
C GLN A 314 21.70 1.86 0.87
N GLY A 315 21.50 3.18 0.78
CA GLY A 315 22.32 4.08 -0.02
C GLY A 315 21.93 4.16 -1.51
N ILE A 316 20.82 3.52 -1.93
CA ILE A 316 20.33 3.51 -3.31
C ILE A 316 19.01 4.27 -3.42
N PHE A 317 18.87 5.04 -4.50
CA PHE A 317 17.64 5.73 -4.85
C PHE A 317 16.61 4.76 -5.46
N GLY A 318 15.40 4.69 -4.90
CA GLY A 318 14.32 3.84 -5.42
C GLY A 318 13.64 4.45 -6.65
N TYR A 319 13.30 3.65 -7.66
CA TYR A 319 12.41 4.03 -8.76
C TYR A 319 11.26 3.03 -8.87
N TYR A 320 10.04 3.47 -8.58
CA TYR A 320 8.85 2.63 -8.58
C TYR A 320 7.84 3.15 -9.60
N GLU A 321 7.45 2.30 -10.55
CA GLU A 321 6.44 2.60 -11.56
C GLU A 321 5.32 1.55 -11.52
N ILE A 322 4.10 2.01 -11.28
CA ILE A 322 2.88 1.20 -11.26
C ILE A 322 1.97 1.73 -12.37
N ARG A 323 1.54 0.86 -13.27
CA ARG A 323 0.74 1.25 -14.42
C ARG A 323 -0.36 0.25 -14.74
N GLU A 324 -1.53 0.74 -15.18
CA GLU A 324 -2.62 -0.10 -15.69
C GLU A 324 -3.11 -1.14 -14.65
N ASN A 325 -2.96 -0.89 -13.35
CA ASN A 325 -3.57 -1.71 -12.30
C ASN A 325 -4.96 -1.14 -11.95
N ASN A 326 -5.96 -1.61 -12.69
CA ASN A 326 -7.32 -1.09 -12.60
C ASN A 326 -8.09 -1.51 -11.33
N ASN A 327 -7.54 -2.39 -10.49
CA ASN A 327 -8.15 -2.79 -9.21
C ASN A 327 -7.44 -2.20 -7.99
N LEU A 328 -6.33 -1.48 -8.17
CA LEU A 328 -5.56 -0.89 -7.09
C LEU A 328 -6.40 0.12 -6.30
N THR A 329 -6.59 -0.11 -5.02
CA THR A 329 -7.25 0.82 -4.09
C THR A 329 -6.31 1.34 -3.03
N ASN A 330 -5.22 0.64 -2.73
CA ASN A 330 -4.28 1.03 -1.69
C ASN A 330 -2.83 0.68 -2.04
N ILE A 331 -1.90 1.57 -1.66
CA ILE A 331 -0.47 1.35 -1.70
C ILE A 331 0.05 1.51 -0.28
N ASN A 332 0.69 0.47 0.23
CA ASN A 332 1.34 0.52 1.53
C ASN A 332 2.86 0.58 1.34
N TYR A 333 3.53 1.28 2.23
CA TYR A 333 4.98 1.40 2.26
C TYR A 333 5.49 1.14 3.67
N THR A 334 6.69 0.58 3.79
CA THR A 334 7.38 0.50 5.07
C THR A 334 8.26 1.74 5.19
N PRO A 335 8.04 2.63 6.18
CA PRO A 335 8.81 3.87 6.34
C PRO A 335 10.33 3.63 6.29
N ASN A 336 11.05 4.49 5.59
CA ASN A 336 12.51 4.42 5.45
C ASN A 336 13.06 5.82 5.17
N GLU A 337 14.26 6.11 5.67
CA GLU A 337 14.97 7.39 5.52
C GLU A 337 15.54 7.63 4.10
N GLN A 338 15.17 6.83 3.10
CA GLN A 338 15.76 6.88 1.76
C GLN A 338 14.78 7.34 0.70
N TYR A 339 15.30 8.19 -0.17
CA TYR A 339 14.55 8.80 -1.27
C TYR A 339 14.16 7.78 -2.35
N SER A 340 12.91 7.87 -2.77
CA SER A 340 12.39 7.13 -3.91
C SER A 340 11.64 8.03 -4.90
N SER A 341 11.55 7.63 -6.16
CA SER A 341 10.65 8.19 -7.16
C SER A 341 9.47 7.24 -7.34
N LEU A 342 8.25 7.73 -7.21
CA LEU A 342 7.02 6.96 -7.43
C LEU A 342 6.26 7.52 -8.63
N LYS A 343 5.89 6.64 -9.57
CA LYS A 343 5.05 6.94 -10.71
C LYS A 343 3.85 6.00 -10.73
N ILE A 344 2.64 6.56 -10.72
CA ILE A 344 1.39 5.80 -10.80
C ILE A 344 0.59 6.29 -12.00
N SER A 345 0.17 5.38 -12.88
CA SER A 345 -0.59 5.77 -14.05
C SER A 345 -1.67 4.79 -14.48
N LEU A 346 -2.78 5.32 -15.00
CA LEU A 346 -3.90 4.50 -15.52
C LEU A 346 -4.44 3.48 -14.50
N CYS A 347 -4.48 3.83 -13.21
CA CYS A 347 -5.06 3.00 -12.16
C CYS A 347 -6.48 3.49 -11.84
N SER A 348 -7.49 2.94 -12.53
CA SER A 348 -8.85 3.47 -12.48
C SER A 348 -9.60 3.27 -11.16
N SER A 349 -9.20 2.35 -10.28
CA SER A 349 -9.87 2.16 -8.97
C SER A 349 -9.22 2.92 -7.81
N LEU A 350 -8.13 3.66 -8.08
CA LEU A 350 -7.44 4.41 -7.04
C LEU A 350 -8.19 5.70 -6.74
N VAL A 351 -8.83 5.77 -5.56
CA VAL A 351 -9.60 6.94 -5.10
C VAL A 351 -8.81 7.79 -4.09
N ASN A 352 -8.14 7.12 -3.16
CA ASN A 352 -7.34 7.78 -2.12
C ASN A 352 -5.90 7.28 -2.24
N LEU A 353 -4.94 8.20 -2.21
CA LEU A 353 -3.51 7.88 -2.23
C LEU A 353 -2.86 8.40 -0.95
N ASP A 354 -2.61 7.50 0.00
CA ASP A 354 -1.88 7.82 1.22
C ASP A 354 -0.39 7.49 1.06
N LEU A 355 0.44 8.53 1.12
CA LEU A 355 1.90 8.49 1.04
C LEU A 355 2.51 9.09 2.31
N THR A 356 1.75 9.18 3.40
CA THR A 356 2.25 9.64 4.69
C THR A 356 3.44 8.77 5.11
N ASP A 357 4.51 9.41 5.62
CA ASP A 357 5.77 8.75 6.02
C ASP A 357 6.59 8.12 4.88
N MET A 358 6.20 8.32 3.62
CA MET A 358 6.99 7.90 2.47
C MET A 358 7.97 9.01 2.04
N TYR A 359 9.27 8.70 2.07
CA TYR A 359 10.33 9.63 1.66
C TYR A 359 10.49 9.60 0.14
N LEU A 360 9.72 10.43 -0.57
CA LEU A 360 9.76 10.54 -2.03
C LEU A 360 10.56 11.74 -2.50
N ASP A 361 11.55 11.59 -3.38
CA ASP A 361 12.17 12.71 -4.11
C ASP A 361 11.35 13.17 -5.31
N ARG A 362 10.55 12.26 -5.88
CA ARG A 362 9.68 12.54 -7.03
C ARG A 362 8.38 11.76 -6.96
N LEU A 363 7.28 12.44 -7.24
CA LEU A 363 5.95 11.85 -7.40
C LEU A 363 5.40 12.22 -8.78
N ASN A 364 4.93 11.23 -9.54
CA ASN A 364 4.26 11.44 -10.82
C ASN A 364 2.93 10.68 -10.86
N LEU A 365 1.84 11.38 -11.18
CA LEU A 365 0.50 10.80 -11.23
C LEU A 365 -0.15 11.13 -12.58
N PHE A 366 -0.42 10.11 -13.39
CA PHE A 366 -0.96 10.29 -14.74
C PHE A 366 -2.23 9.48 -14.96
N SER A 367 -3.32 10.13 -15.35
CA SER A 367 -4.55 9.45 -15.81
C SER A 367 -5.15 8.48 -14.80
N ASN A 368 -5.09 8.80 -13.51
CA ASN A 368 -5.81 8.10 -12.46
C ASN A 368 -7.15 8.83 -12.24
N GLN A 369 -8.09 8.64 -13.17
CA GLN A 369 -9.28 9.49 -13.32
C GLN A 369 -10.18 9.57 -12.08
N ASN A 370 -10.19 8.53 -11.25
CA ASN A 370 -11.01 8.45 -10.03
C ASN A 370 -10.25 8.88 -8.76
N LEU A 371 -9.00 9.34 -8.87
CA LEU A 371 -8.23 9.81 -7.72
C LEU A 371 -8.84 11.12 -7.19
N GLU A 372 -9.31 11.11 -5.94
CA GLU A 372 -9.97 12.23 -5.28
C GLU A 372 -9.07 12.88 -4.21
N THR A 373 -8.27 12.09 -3.50
CA THR A 373 -7.44 12.58 -2.40
C THR A 373 -5.99 12.09 -2.45
N ILE A 374 -5.06 12.95 -2.02
CA ILE A 374 -3.65 12.62 -1.79
C ILE A 374 -3.24 13.07 -0.39
N PHE A 375 -2.72 12.15 0.42
CA PHE A 375 -2.12 12.46 1.72
C PHE A 375 -0.61 12.27 1.63
N SER A 376 0.17 13.29 2.02
CA SER A 376 1.62 13.27 1.85
C SER A 376 2.37 14.10 2.90
N LYS A 377 2.03 13.86 4.17
CA LYS A 377 2.80 14.38 5.31
C LYS A 377 4.16 13.67 5.42
N ASN A 378 5.19 14.37 5.88
CA ASN A 378 6.58 13.90 6.02
C ASN A 378 7.45 13.76 4.75
N ILE A 379 7.10 14.45 3.64
CA ILE A 379 8.04 14.66 2.53
C ILE A 379 9.13 15.68 2.94
N GLN A 380 10.40 15.29 2.92
CA GLN A 380 11.56 16.18 3.18
C GLN A 380 11.68 17.36 2.17
N PRO A 381 12.44 18.43 2.47
CA PRO A 381 12.42 19.71 1.72
C PRO A 381 12.97 19.69 0.29
N THR A 382 13.72 18.65 -0.10
CA THR A 382 14.44 18.58 -1.39
C THR A 382 13.62 18.01 -2.55
N VAL A 383 12.35 17.71 -2.30
CA VAL A 383 11.54 16.88 -3.19
C VAL A 383 11.08 17.66 -4.40
N SER A 384 11.59 17.27 -5.56
CA SER A 384 11.05 17.71 -6.84
C SER A 384 9.78 16.91 -7.12
N LEU A 385 8.62 17.37 -6.64
CA LEU A 385 7.33 16.85 -7.14
C LEU A 385 7.41 16.84 -8.66
N GLY A 386 7.12 15.68 -9.23
CA GLY A 386 7.02 15.52 -10.67
C GLY A 386 5.69 16.08 -11.17
N ASN A 387 5.22 15.57 -12.31
CA ASN A 387 4.00 16.03 -12.94
C ASN A 387 2.78 15.23 -12.41
N ILE A 388 1.84 15.93 -11.78
CA ILE A 388 0.44 15.47 -11.67
C ILE A 388 -0.28 16.07 -12.88
N ASP A 389 -0.79 15.23 -13.77
CA ASP A 389 -1.41 15.72 -15.01
C ASP A 389 -2.91 15.99 -14.91
N ALA A 390 -3.43 16.80 -15.83
CA ALA A 390 -4.81 17.26 -15.89
C ALA A 390 -5.83 16.13 -16.15
N SER A 391 -5.36 14.89 -16.34
CA SER A 391 -6.23 13.74 -16.52
C SER A 391 -6.67 13.10 -15.20
N ASN A 392 -6.13 13.54 -14.06
CA ASN A 392 -6.66 13.27 -12.72
C ASN A 392 -7.82 14.23 -12.40
N THR A 393 -8.91 14.17 -13.19
CA THR A 393 -9.98 15.19 -13.20
C THR A 393 -10.82 15.26 -11.93
N ASN A 394 -10.84 14.20 -11.12
CA ASN A 394 -11.63 14.12 -9.90
C ASN A 394 -10.83 14.47 -8.64
N LEU A 395 -9.58 14.90 -8.77
CA LEU A 395 -8.76 15.29 -7.62
C LEU A 395 -9.39 16.51 -6.96
N LEU A 396 -9.75 16.40 -5.69
CA LEU A 396 -10.42 17.44 -4.90
C LEU A 396 -9.55 17.95 -3.75
N TYR A 397 -8.72 17.07 -3.18
CA TYR A 397 -8.02 17.36 -1.94
C TYR A 397 -6.60 16.83 -1.90
N ILE A 398 -5.67 17.67 -1.44
CA ILE A 398 -4.28 17.30 -1.20
C ILE A 398 -3.89 17.77 0.19
N CYS A 399 -3.48 16.84 1.04
CA CYS A 399 -2.88 17.18 2.32
C CYS A 399 -1.36 17.03 2.30
N VAL A 400 -0.67 18.08 2.73
CA VAL A 400 0.79 18.20 2.78
C VAL A 400 1.22 18.94 4.04
N GLU A 401 2.52 18.92 4.34
CA GLU A 401 3.08 19.79 5.38
C GLU A 401 2.77 21.28 5.11
N GLU A 402 2.50 22.06 6.15
CA GLU A 402 2.09 23.46 6.03
C GLU A 402 3.11 24.30 5.24
N SER A 403 4.40 24.05 5.49
CA SER A 403 5.51 24.69 4.77
C SER A 403 5.56 24.40 3.26
N ARG A 404 4.84 23.37 2.80
CA ARG A 404 4.85 22.86 1.41
C ARG A 404 3.61 23.23 0.60
N ILE A 405 2.59 23.81 1.23
CA ILE A 405 1.32 24.18 0.57
C ILE A 405 1.58 25.04 -0.67
N LEU A 406 2.44 26.06 -0.56
CA LEU A 406 2.78 26.96 -1.67
C LEU A 406 3.50 26.23 -2.81
N GLU A 407 4.37 25.27 -2.50
CA GLU A 407 5.10 24.50 -3.51
C GLU A 407 4.18 23.59 -4.31
N TRP A 408 3.27 22.88 -3.63
CA TRP A 408 2.26 22.04 -4.29
C TRP A 408 1.30 22.88 -5.14
N ARG A 409 0.81 24.01 -4.60
CA ARG A 409 -0.03 24.95 -5.34
C ARG A 409 0.68 25.45 -6.60
N ASN A 410 1.91 25.94 -6.46
CA ASN A 410 2.73 26.42 -7.56
C ASN A 410 3.16 25.35 -8.56
N ARG A 411 2.92 24.05 -8.33
CA ARG A 411 3.20 23.00 -9.33
C ARG A 411 1.95 22.49 -10.04
N LEU A 412 0.79 22.60 -9.42
CA LEU A 412 -0.49 22.35 -10.10
C LEU A 412 -0.88 23.52 -11.03
N ASP A 413 -0.49 24.75 -10.68
CA ASP A 413 -0.89 25.99 -11.37
C ASP A 413 -0.13 26.30 -12.71
N PRO A 414 1.19 26.03 -12.89
CA PRO A 414 1.93 26.56 -14.05
C PRO A 414 1.59 25.94 -15.42
N ASN A 415 0.94 24.77 -15.47
CA ASN A 415 0.81 24.00 -16.71
C ASN A 415 -0.61 23.63 -17.15
N MET A 416 -1.68 23.87 -16.37
CA MET A 416 -2.94 23.12 -16.60
C MET A 416 -4.25 23.89 -16.34
N GLN A 417 -4.58 24.84 -17.23
CA GLN A 417 -5.93 25.26 -17.67
C GLN A 417 -7.09 25.18 -16.63
N GLY A 418 -6.89 25.62 -15.39
CA GLY A 418 -7.98 25.66 -14.38
C GLY A 418 -8.57 24.31 -13.97
N VAL A 419 -8.00 23.16 -14.38
CA VAL A 419 -8.51 21.83 -14.00
C VAL A 419 -8.37 21.59 -12.50
N PHE A 420 -7.29 22.10 -11.91
CA PHE A 420 -7.02 22.00 -10.48
C PHE A 420 -7.40 23.27 -9.70
N SER A 421 -8.21 24.19 -10.28
CA SER A 421 -8.57 25.44 -9.61
C SER A 421 -9.34 25.23 -8.31
N ASN A 422 -10.03 24.08 -8.20
CA ASN A 422 -10.87 23.72 -7.06
C ASN A 422 -10.19 22.72 -6.11
N VAL A 423 -8.93 22.32 -6.38
CA VAL A 423 -8.20 21.42 -5.50
C VAL A 423 -7.83 22.17 -4.23
N VAL A 424 -8.35 21.70 -3.10
CA VAL A 424 -8.01 22.24 -1.78
C VAL A 424 -6.69 21.62 -1.32
N ILE A 425 -5.72 22.49 -1.00
CA ILE A 425 -4.40 22.08 -0.50
C ILE A 425 -4.18 22.70 0.88
N ASN A 426 -4.07 21.87 1.91
CA ASN A 426 -3.77 22.31 3.29
C ASN A 426 -3.05 21.20 4.09
N SER A 427 -2.89 21.39 5.41
CA SER A 427 -2.18 20.47 6.31
C SER A 427 -3.09 19.57 7.17
N TYR A 428 -4.40 19.54 6.89
CA TYR A 428 -5.39 18.78 7.67
C TYR A 428 -5.64 17.35 7.13
N CYS A 429 -4.62 16.48 7.18
CA CYS A 429 -4.72 15.11 6.64
C CYS A 429 -5.71 14.24 7.41
N SER A 430 -5.80 14.50 8.71
CA SER A 430 -6.58 13.75 9.69
C SER A 430 -6.87 14.66 10.88
N PHE A 431 -7.93 14.35 11.62
CA PHE A 431 -8.25 15.02 12.89
C PHE A 431 -7.32 14.59 14.03
N THR A 432 -6.53 13.53 13.80
CA THR A 432 -5.39 13.13 14.63
C THR A 432 -4.08 13.49 13.92
N PRO A 433 -2.95 13.65 14.62
CA PRO A 433 -1.64 13.78 13.98
C PRO A 433 -1.32 12.54 13.12
N GLY A 434 -0.60 12.74 12.02
CA GLY A 434 0.00 11.63 11.26
C GLY A 434 1.27 11.10 11.96
N GLY A 435 1.63 9.84 11.72
CA GLY A 435 2.77 9.17 12.36
C GLY A 435 2.43 8.55 13.73
N THR A 436 3.45 8.29 14.56
CA THR A 436 3.25 7.79 15.93
C THR A 436 2.86 8.94 16.86
N PHE A 437 1.74 8.79 17.57
CA PHE A 437 1.27 9.75 18.56
C PHE A 437 0.83 9.02 19.85
N ASN A 438 0.74 9.78 20.93
CA ASN A 438 0.23 9.36 22.22
C ASN A 438 -1.14 10.01 22.48
N GLU A 439 -1.90 9.44 23.40
CA GLU A 439 -3.25 9.88 23.69
C GLU A 439 -3.39 10.26 25.16
N ILE A 440 -3.99 11.41 25.42
CA ILE A 440 -4.47 11.82 26.75
C ILE A 440 -5.99 11.94 26.65
N HIS A 441 -6.70 11.26 27.54
CA HIS A 441 -8.17 11.28 27.57
C HIS A 441 -8.69 11.19 28.98
N GLY A 442 -9.96 11.49 29.19
CA GLY A 442 -10.62 11.35 30.48
C GLY A 442 -12.00 11.97 30.47
N GLU A 443 -12.65 11.93 31.62
CA GLU A 443 -13.98 12.47 31.83
C GLU A 443 -13.94 13.67 32.78
N VAL A 444 -14.93 14.54 32.62
CA VAL A 444 -15.18 15.68 33.50
C VAL A 444 -16.54 15.48 34.12
N SER A 445 -16.61 15.48 35.44
CA SER A 445 -17.86 15.29 36.18
C SER A 445 -18.06 16.44 37.18
N ILE A 446 -19.32 16.74 37.49
CA ILE A 446 -19.68 17.74 38.49
C ILE A 446 -20.15 17.07 39.78
N ASP A 447 -19.39 17.26 40.85
CA ASP A 447 -19.73 16.78 42.19
C ASP A 447 -20.73 17.75 42.85
N ILE A 448 -22.01 17.54 42.57
CA ILE A 448 -23.12 18.35 43.12
C ILE A 448 -23.29 18.11 44.62
N ASN A 449 -22.98 16.91 45.09
CA ASN A 449 -23.33 16.45 46.43
C ASN A 449 -22.17 16.60 47.45
N ASN A 450 -21.00 17.03 46.98
CA ASN A 450 -19.75 17.21 47.69
C ASN A 450 -19.20 15.91 48.34
N ASN A 451 -19.32 14.77 47.65
CA ASN A 451 -18.74 13.48 48.08
C ASN A 451 -17.51 13.05 47.26
N GLY A 452 -17.05 13.89 46.34
CA GLY A 452 -16.05 13.58 45.32
C GLY A 452 -16.68 12.91 44.10
N CYS A 453 -16.14 13.17 42.91
CA CYS A 453 -16.73 12.67 41.67
C CYS A 453 -16.75 11.14 41.61
N ASP A 454 -17.95 10.58 41.56
CA ASP A 454 -18.23 9.16 41.38
C ASP A 454 -18.99 8.90 40.06
N PRO A 455 -19.06 7.64 39.57
CA PRO A 455 -19.67 7.35 38.27
C PRO A 455 -21.18 7.65 38.17
N THR A 456 -21.83 8.07 39.25
CA THR A 456 -23.23 8.51 39.24
C THR A 456 -23.38 10.03 39.21
N ASP A 457 -22.29 10.77 39.36
CA ASP A 457 -22.32 12.22 39.22
C ASP A 457 -22.58 12.63 37.77
N PRO A 458 -23.27 13.76 37.56
CA PRO A 458 -23.52 14.24 36.21
C PRO A 458 -22.21 14.59 35.51
N VAL A 459 -22.20 14.33 34.21
CA VAL A 459 -21.08 14.71 33.34
C VAL A 459 -21.08 16.21 33.13
N PHE A 460 -19.88 16.78 33.00
CA PHE A 460 -19.69 18.17 32.66
C PHE A 460 -19.44 18.29 31.15
N SER A 461 -20.52 18.41 30.40
CA SER A 461 -20.45 18.58 28.95
C SER A 461 -19.85 19.94 28.57
N ASN A 462 -19.15 19.98 27.44
CA ASN A 462 -18.64 21.21 26.85
C ASN A 462 -17.63 22.00 27.70
N PHE A 463 -16.94 21.31 28.60
CA PHE A 463 -15.92 21.88 29.46
C PHE A 463 -14.62 22.12 28.67
N ASN A 464 -14.07 23.34 28.73
CA ASN A 464 -12.85 23.70 27.99
C ASN A 464 -11.58 23.42 28.81
N PHE A 465 -10.51 23.03 28.11
CA PHE A 465 -9.18 22.83 28.66
C PHE A 465 -8.14 23.53 27.80
N ASN A 466 -7.14 24.12 28.44
CA ASN A 466 -5.91 24.53 27.79
C ASN A 466 -4.92 23.36 27.77
N ALA A 467 -4.45 22.99 26.59
CA ALA A 467 -3.43 21.97 26.39
C ALA A 467 -2.15 22.63 25.86
N THR A 468 -0.99 22.34 26.45
CA THR A 468 0.29 22.91 25.99
C THR A 468 1.46 21.96 26.16
N ASP A 469 2.39 22.00 25.21
CA ASP A 469 3.70 21.33 25.29
C ASP A 469 4.84 22.31 25.73
N GLY A 470 4.47 23.53 26.15
CA GLY A 470 5.39 24.61 26.49
C GLY A 470 5.84 25.48 25.30
N THR A 471 5.56 25.07 24.06
CA THR A 471 5.84 25.82 22.83
C THR A 471 4.57 26.21 22.08
N THR A 472 3.62 25.28 22.02
CA THR A 472 2.31 25.41 21.38
C THR A 472 1.24 25.32 22.46
N THR A 473 0.19 26.10 22.32
CA THR A 473 -0.99 26.04 23.18
C THR A 473 -2.21 25.84 22.29
N GLY A 474 -3.07 24.91 22.67
CA GLY A 474 -4.36 24.67 22.04
C GLY A 474 -5.47 24.61 23.09
N ILE A 475 -6.71 24.71 22.62
CA ILE A 475 -7.91 24.51 23.44
C ILE A 475 -8.53 23.19 23.00
N ILE A 476 -8.79 22.31 23.96
CA ILE A 476 -9.58 21.09 23.77
C ILE A 476 -10.80 21.16 24.67
N SER A 477 -11.72 20.22 24.52
CA SER A 477 -12.92 20.22 25.34
C SER A 477 -13.60 18.88 25.45
N SER A 478 -14.44 18.73 26.48
CA SER A 478 -15.31 17.57 26.60
C SER A 478 -16.47 17.58 25.60
N ASN A 479 -16.92 16.39 25.22
CA ASN A 479 -18.12 16.16 24.42
C ASN A 479 -19.41 16.20 25.30
N GLN A 480 -20.56 15.85 24.74
CA GLN A 480 -21.84 15.80 25.49
C GLN A 480 -21.86 14.73 26.61
N LEU A 481 -20.94 13.78 26.58
CA LEU A 481 -20.75 12.75 27.60
C LEU A 481 -19.69 13.15 28.63
N GLY A 482 -19.14 14.37 28.59
CA GLY A 482 -18.08 14.82 29.49
C GLY A 482 -16.68 14.29 29.16
N GLU A 483 -16.51 13.57 28.05
CA GLU A 483 -15.22 12.99 27.66
C GLU A 483 -14.38 13.97 26.84
N TYR A 484 -13.11 14.17 27.20
CA TYR A 484 -12.15 14.95 26.41
C TYR A 484 -11.05 14.05 25.84
N TYR A 485 -10.45 14.50 24.73
CA TYR A 485 -9.40 13.78 24.01
C TYR A 485 -8.33 14.75 23.49
N ALA A 486 -7.06 14.39 23.68
CA ALA A 486 -5.91 15.15 23.20
C ALA A 486 -4.86 14.19 22.61
N PRO A 487 -4.69 14.16 21.28
CA PRO A 487 -3.58 13.45 20.66
C PRO A 487 -2.32 14.33 20.67
N VAL A 488 -1.21 13.77 21.14
CA VAL A 488 0.04 14.52 21.37
C VAL A 488 1.27 13.73 20.91
N ALA A 489 2.35 14.41 20.54
CA ALA A 489 3.64 13.78 20.24
C ALA A 489 4.39 13.36 21.52
N ASP A 490 5.54 12.71 21.39
CA ASP A 490 6.46 12.52 22.52
C ASP A 490 6.90 13.89 23.10
N GLY A 491 6.99 13.96 24.42
CA GLY A 491 7.28 15.19 25.16
C GLY A 491 6.37 15.38 26.37
N GLN A 492 6.62 16.48 27.08
CA GLN A 492 5.84 16.89 28.24
C GLN A 492 4.66 17.76 27.82
N HIS A 493 3.47 17.38 28.25
CA HIS A 493 2.19 18.04 27.96
C HIS A 493 1.48 18.39 29.25
N THR A 494 0.87 19.57 29.31
CA THR A 494 0.05 20.01 30.45
C THR A 494 -1.38 20.25 29.98
N ILE A 495 -2.34 19.58 30.62
CA ILE A 495 -3.78 19.81 30.43
C ILE A 495 -4.32 20.55 31.65
N THR A 496 -4.86 21.74 31.42
CA THR A 496 -5.37 22.63 32.47
C THR A 496 -6.85 22.94 32.22
N PRO A 497 -7.75 22.57 33.13
CA PRO A 497 -9.14 22.99 33.12
C PRO A 497 -9.29 24.52 32.98
N ASN A 498 -10.09 24.99 32.03
CA ASN A 498 -10.28 26.42 31.74
C ASN A 498 -11.76 26.72 31.39
N PRO A 499 -12.69 26.64 32.36
CA PRO A 499 -14.08 26.96 32.11
C PRO A 499 -14.25 28.46 31.83
N GLU A 500 -15.35 28.84 31.16
CA GLU A 500 -15.65 30.22 30.77
C GLU A 500 -15.59 31.22 31.93
N ASN A 501 -16.06 30.82 33.12
CA ASN A 501 -16.00 31.61 34.35
C ASN A 501 -15.19 30.85 35.44
N PRO A 502 -13.84 30.89 35.42
CA PRO A 502 -13.01 30.11 36.35
C PRO A 502 -13.29 30.39 37.83
N GLY A 503 -13.70 31.62 38.17
CA GLY A 503 -14.02 31.99 39.54
C GLY A 503 -15.20 31.24 40.16
N TYR A 504 -16.07 30.65 39.34
CA TYR A 504 -17.28 29.96 39.79
C TYR A 504 -17.05 28.50 40.17
N TRP A 505 -15.84 27.97 39.95
CA TRP A 505 -15.56 26.53 40.02
C TRP A 505 -14.28 26.22 40.81
N ASN A 506 -14.30 25.13 41.56
CA ASN A 506 -13.12 24.49 42.15
C ASN A 506 -12.89 23.16 41.42
N ILE A 507 -11.69 22.92 40.92
CA ILE A 507 -11.39 21.79 40.03
C ILE A 507 -10.23 20.96 40.60
N SER A 508 -10.40 19.65 40.62
CA SER A 508 -9.41 18.70 41.14
C SER A 508 -9.17 17.55 40.14
N PRO A 509 -7.92 17.33 39.67
CA PRO A 509 -6.75 18.16 39.94
C PRO A 509 -6.83 19.52 39.20
N PRO A 510 -6.09 20.56 39.64
CA PRO A 510 -6.09 21.86 38.95
C PRO A 510 -5.38 21.84 37.59
N ASN A 511 -4.55 20.82 37.33
CA ASN A 511 -3.95 20.49 36.03
C ASN A 511 -3.35 19.08 36.13
N VAL A 512 -3.02 18.51 34.98
CA VAL A 512 -2.20 17.30 34.86
C VAL A 512 -1.01 17.56 33.95
N VAL A 513 0.15 17.01 34.32
CA VAL A 513 1.36 17.02 33.51
C VAL A 513 1.67 15.57 33.13
N VAL A 514 1.78 15.30 31.83
CA VAL A 514 2.05 13.99 31.26
C VAL A 514 3.31 14.07 30.40
N ASP A 515 4.24 13.13 30.53
CA ASP A 515 5.51 13.11 29.79
C ASP A 515 5.68 11.78 29.03
N PHE A 516 5.60 11.83 27.72
CA PHE A 516 5.79 10.66 26.85
C PHE A 516 7.21 10.62 26.27
N PRO A 517 7.84 9.43 26.16
CA PRO A 517 7.29 8.10 26.44
C PRO A 517 7.54 7.62 27.89
N THR A 518 7.85 8.51 28.84
CA THR A 518 8.12 8.10 30.24
C THR A 518 6.88 7.51 30.91
N GLN A 519 5.69 7.96 30.51
CA GLN A 519 4.40 7.39 30.87
C GLN A 519 3.83 6.58 29.69
N ALA A 520 2.94 5.62 30.02
CA ALA A 520 2.30 4.77 29.02
C ALA A 520 1.16 5.50 28.31
N SER A 521 1.06 5.31 27.00
CA SER A 521 -0.07 5.76 26.16
C SER A 521 -1.02 4.59 25.90
N PRO A 522 -2.36 4.79 25.95
CA PRO A 522 -3.05 6.03 26.31
C PRO A 522 -2.96 6.35 27.81
N PHE A 523 -2.98 7.63 28.16
CA PHE A 523 -3.01 8.12 29.55
C PHE A 523 -4.40 8.67 29.90
N THR A 524 -5.02 8.11 30.95
CA THR A 524 -6.34 8.52 31.41
C THR A 524 -6.25 9.46 32.62
N GLN A 525 -6.91 10.62 32.56
CA GLN A 525 -7.02 11.56 33.68
C GLN A 525 -8.40 12.21 33.74
N ASP A 526 -9.15 11.93 34.80
CA ASP A 526 -10.45 12.57 35.01
C ASP A 526 -10.32 13.88 35.80
N PHE A 527 -11.25 14.80 35.61
CA PHE A 527 -11.33 16.06 36.34
C PHE A 527 -12.66 16.16 37.09
N CYS A 528 -12.56 16.45 38.39
CA CYS A 528 -13.71 16.65 39.23
C CYS A 528 -13.97 18.13 39.46
N VAL A 529 -15.19 18.59 39.19
CA VAL A 529 -15.59 19.99 39.32
C VAL A 529 -16.59 20.16 40.45
N THR A 530 -16.38 21.14 41.31
CA THR A 530 -17.31 21.53 42.38
C THR A 530 -17.61 23.02 42.29
N ALA A 531 -18.83 23.42 42.66
CA ALA A 531 -19.22 24.83 42.65
C ALA A 531 -18.42 25.63 43.70
N ASN A 532 -17.90 26.79 43.31
CA ASN A 532 -17.32 27.77 44.23
C ASN A 532 -18.37 28.83 44.59
N GLY A 533 -19.06 28.60 45.71
CA GLY A 533 -20.16 29.47 46.14
C GLY A 533 -21.47 29.16 45.42
N THR A 534 -22.33 30.17 45.29
CA THR A 534 -23.67 30.07 44.70
C THR A 534 -23.86 31.28 43.80
N VAL A 535 -23.82 31.06 42.49
CA VAL A 535 -23.76 32.10 41.47
C VAL A 535 -24.75 31.75 40.36
N GLU A 536 -25.79 32.57 40.22
CA GLU A 536 -26.71 32.55 39.07
C GLU A 536 -26.18 33.53 38.04
N ASP A 537 -26.10 33.10 36.78
CA ASP A 537 -25.57 33.88 35.65
C ASP A 537 -26.22 33.35 34.36
N LEU A 538 -27.05 34.16 33.71
CA LEU A 538 -27.87 33.80 32.56
C LEU A 538 -27.61 34.73 31.38
N GLU A 539 -27.34 34.13 30.22
CA GLU A 539 -27.10 34.85 28.97
C GLU A 539 -28.22 34.59 27.97
N VAL A 540 -28.59 35.61 27.19
CA VAL A 540 -29.52 35.49 26.05
C VAL A 540 -28.84 35.85 24.74
N VAL A 541 -29.05 35.03 23.71
CA VAL A 541 -28.55 35.28 22.36
C VAL A 541 -29.69 35.14 21.34
N VAL A 542 -29.83 36.11 20.44
CA VAL A 542 -30.79 36.07 19.33
C VAL A 542 -30.03 35.81 18.03
N VAL A 543 -30.40 34.75 17.32
CA VAL A 543 -29.68 34.30 16.12
C VAL A 543 -30.63 34.16 14.93
N PRO A 544 -30.32 34.79 13.79
CA PRO A 544 -31.05 34.54 12.54
C PRO A 544 -30.65 33.17 11.97
N LEU A 545 -31.63 32.31 11.66
CA LEU A 545 -31.37 31.07 10.93
C LEU A 545 -31.32 31.33 9.41
N GLU A 546 -32.07 32.34 8.97
CA GLU A 546 -32.10 32.83 7.59
C GLU A 546 -31.86 34.34 7.48
N HIS A 547 -31.46 34.80 6.30
CA HIS A 547 -31.40 36.25 6.04
C HIS A 547 -32.82 36.83 5.87
N ALA A 548 -33.07 37.98 6.50
CA ALA A 548 -34.29 38.74 6.26
C ALA A 548 -34.42 39.20 4.81
N ARG A 549 -35.45 38.71 4.11
CA ARG A 549 -35.79 39.11 2.74
C ARG A 549 -37.23 39.64 2.67
N PRO A 550 -37.46 40.81 2.06
CA PRO A 550 -38.80 41.38 1.96
C PRO A 550 -39.80 40.43 1.30
N GLY A 551 -40.93 40.17 1.98
CA GLY A 551 -42.02 39.33 1.47
C GLY A 551 -41.82 37.82 1.62
N PHE A 552 -40.77 37.38 2.32
CA PHE A 552 -40.54 35.96 2.63
C PHE A 552 -40.71 35.70 4.13
N ASP A 553 -40.90 34.43 4.45
CA ASP A 553 -40.74 33.95 5.82
C ASP A 553 -39.24 33.91 6.15
N THR A 554 -38.90 34.17 7.41
CA THR A 554 -37.52 34.15 7.91
C THR A 554 -37.53 33.48 9.28
N ASP A 555 -36.68 32.48 9.41
CA ASP A 555 -36.51 31.71 10.65
C ASP A 555 -35.42 32.32 11.54
N TYR A 556 -35.68 32.26 12.84
CA TYR A 556 -34.84 32.79 13.90
C TYR A 556 -34.86 31.86 15.11
N LYS A 557 -33.91 32.05 16.02
CA LYS A 557 -33.95 31.43 17.35
C LYS A 557 -33.45 32.36 18.44
N VAL A 558 -33.98 32.15 19.64
CA VAL A 558 -33.48 32.71 20.90
C VAL A 558 -32.86 31.59 21.71
N VAL A 559 -31.66 31.80 22.23
CA VAL A 559 -30.96 30.85 23.09
C VAL A 559 -30.77 31.46 24.46
N VAL A 560 -31.11 30.68 25.49
CA VAL A 560 -30.81 31.00 26.88
C VAL A 560 -29.73 30.04 27.36
N LYS A 561 -28.65 30.56 27.92
CA LYS A 561 -27.53 29.78 28.44
C LYS A 561 -27.34 30.06 29.93
N ASN A 562 -27.10 29.02 30.72
CA ASN A 562 -26.71 29.17 32.12
C ASN A 562 -25.18 29.16 32.25
N LYS A 563 -24.59 30.33 32.51
CA LYS A 563 -23.15 30.54 32.76
C LYS A 563 -22.79 30.43 34.25
N GLY A 564 -23.79 30.29 35.11
CA GLY A 564 -23.65 30.20 36.56
C GLY A 564 -23.30 28.78 37.03
N ASN A 565 -23.21 28.61 38.35
CA ASN A 565 -22.92 27.32 38.99
C ASN A 565 -24.10 26.70 39.75
N VAL A 566 -25.29 27.27 39.58
CA VAL A 566 -26.54 26.74 40.13
C VAL A 566 -27.52 26.41 39.01
N THR A 567 -28.38 25.43 39.26
CA THR A 567 -29.54 25.18 38.40
C THR A 567 -30.50 26.37 38.48
N SER A 568 -30.82 26.96 37.32
CA SER A 568 -31.63 28.18 37.21
C SER A 568 -32.96 27.92 36.52
N SER A 569 -33.93 28.79 36.77
CA SER A 569 -35.24 28.81 36.11
C SER A 569 -35.64 30.26 35.90
N GLY A 570 -36.50 30.53 34.93
CA GLY A 570 -36.81 31.91 34.58
C GLY A 570 -37.71 32.03 33.37
N SER A 571 -37.67 33.22 32.77
CA SER A 571 -38.36 33.53 31.52
C SER A 571 -37.45 34.26 30.56
N VAL A 572 -37.71 34.09 29.28
CA VAL A 572 -37.08 34.87 28.21
C VAL A 572 -38.16 35.56 27.38
N THR A 573 -37.93 36.82 27.06
CA THR A 573 -38.78 37.63 26.18
C THR A 573 -38.00 38.05 24.95
N LEU A 574 -38.72 38.20 23.84
CA LEU A 574 -38.18 38.75 22.60
C LEU A 574 -39.12 39.82 22.07
N ASP A 575 -38.68 41.08 22.11
CA ASP A 575 -39.35 42.20 21.45
C ASP A 575 -38.94 42.25 19.97
N PHE A 576 -39.91 42.50 19.10
CA PHE A 576 -39.71 42.62 17.64
C PHE A 576 -40.59 43.73 17.05
N GLU A 577 -40.23 44.21 15.87
CA GLU A 577 -40.93 45.31 15.20
C GLU A 577 -42.17 44.82 14.42
N GLU A 578 -43.31 44.68 15.11
CA GLU A 578 -44.59 44.21 14.52
C GLU A 578 -45.08 45.05 13.32
N ASP A 579 -44.57 46.28 13.17
CA ASP A 579 -44.83 47.15 12.02
C ASP A 579 -44.28 46.58 10.71
N PHE A 580 -43.19 45.81 10.77
CA PHE A 580 -42.43 45.31 9.62
C PHE A 580 -42.57 43.80 9.38
N MET A 581 -43.08 43.06 10.38
CA MET A 581 -43.15 41.60 10.35
C MET A 581 -44.37 41.06 11.09
N THR A 582 -44.80 39.85 10.72
CA THR A 582 -45.91 39.14 11.37
C THR A 582 -45.45 37.77 11.83
N LEU A 583 -45.79 37.38 13.06
CA LEU A 583 -45.47 36.05 13.58
C LEU A 583 -46.21 34.95 12.80
N LEU A 584 -45.47 33.97 12.29
CA LEU A 584 -46.00 32.78 11.63
C LEU A 584 -46.09 31.58 12.58
N SER A 585 -44.99 31.26 13.27
CA SER A 585 -44.91 30.11 14.18
C SER A 585 -43.84 30.26 15.25
N THR A 586 -43.98 29.51 16.35
CA THR A 586 -42.94 29.34 17.38
C THR A 586 -42.85 27.87 17.79
N ASN A 587 -41.66 27.44 18.21
CA ASN A 587 -41.42 26.12 18.78
C ASN A 587 -40.39 26.23 19.92
N PRO A 588 -40.77 26.00 21.19
CA PRO A 588 -42.11 25.73 21.71
C PRO A 588 -43.10 26.91 21.57
N ASN A 589 -44.37 26.68 21.90
CA ASN A 589 -45.40 27.73 21.88
C ASN A 589 -45.04 28.90 22.81
N ALA A 590 -44.95 30.11 22.23
CA ALA A 590 -44.69 31.34 22.98
C ALA A 590 -46.00 31.97 23.50
N GLY A 591 -45.92 32.67 24.63
CA GLY A 591 -46.85 33.75 24.92
C GLY A 591 -46.61 34.92 23.96
N ASN A 592 -47.67 35.61 23.54
CA ASN A 592 -47.58 36.76 22.64
C ASN A 592 -48.52 37.88 23.08
N THR A 593 -48.27 38.41 24.27
CA THR A 593 -49.04 39.53 24.84
C THR A 593 -48.08 40.41 25.65
N PRO A 594 -47.75 41.63 25.17
CA PRO A 594 -48.30 42.35 24.00
C PRO A 594 -47.95 41.69 22.64
N SER A 595 -48.58 42.13 21.55
CA SER A 595 -48.49 41.50 20.21
C SER A 595 -47.11 41.59 19.55
N ASN A 596 -46.27 42.49 20.04
CA ASN A 596 -44.90 42.74 19.57
C ASN A 596 -43.84 42.04 20.44
N GLN A 597 -44.24 41.11 21.31
CA GLN A 597 -43.33 40.43 22.24
C GLN A 597 -43.66 38.94 22.35
N LEU A 598 -42.66 38.09 22.11
CA LEU A 598 -42.73 36.66 22.40
C LEU A 598 -42.20 36.39 23.81
N SER A 599 -42.78 35.42 24.53
CA SER A 599 -42.32 35.03 25.87
C SER A 599 -42.32 33.53 26.08
N TRP A 600 -41.24 33.00 26.63
CA TRP A 600 -41.11 31.59 27.05
C TRP A 600 -40.64 31.49 28.50
N SER A 601 -40.88 30.34 29.11
CA SER A 601 -40.37 30.01 30.45
C SER A 601 -39.50 28.76 30.37
N PHE A 602 -38.32 28.80 30.98
CA PHE A 602 -37.45 27.63 31.18
C PHE A 602 -37.43 27.23 32.65
N SER A 603 -37.12 25.96 32.89
CA SER A 603 -36.97 25.44 34.25
C SER A 603 -35.88 24.39 34.33
N ASN A 604 -35.23 24.33 35.49
CA ASN A 604 -34.15 23.38 35.79
C ASN A 604 -32.98 23.42 34.78
N LEU A 605 -32.66 24.60 34.25
CA LEU A 605 -31.53 24.78 33.33
C LEU A 605 -30.23 24.60 34.12
N GLN A 606 -29.52 23.50 33.86
CA GLN A 606 -28.29 23.16 34.56
C GLN A 606 -27.14 24.10 34.17
N PRO A 607 -26.08 24.25 34.98
CA PRO A 607 -24.85 24.93 34.58
C PRO A 607 -24.35 24.45 33.20
N PHE A 608 -23.95 25.38 32.33
CA PHE A 608 -23.50 25.17 30.95
C PHE A 608 -24.54 24.55 29.99
N GLN A 609 -25.76 24.32 30.46
CA GLN A 609 -26.86 23.94 29.60
C GLN A 609 -27.41 25.18 28.87
N MET A 610 -27.90 24.94 27.66
CA MET A 610 -28.63 25.90 26.86
C MET A 610 -30.02 25.37 26.52
N GLU A 611 -30.97 26.29 26.34
CA GLU A 611 -32.31 26.03 25.86
C GLU A 611 -32.61 26.94 24.67
N GLU A 612 -33.18 26.36 23.61
CA GLU A 612 -33.41 27.06 22.34
C GLU A 612 -34.91 27.23 22.07
N TYR A 613 -35.27 28.39 21.51
CA TYR A 613 -36.63 28.77 21.15
C TYR A 613 -36.65 29.26 19.70
N GLU A 614 -37.19 28.46 18.79
CA GLU A 614 -37.28 28.80 17.37
C GLU A 614 -38.57 29.55 17.07
N PHE A 615 -38.50 30.51 16.14
CA PHE A 615 -39.67 31.24 15.66
C PHE A 615 -39.50 31.69 14.20
N THR A 616 -40.63 31.82 13.52
CA THR A 616 -40.69 32.22 12.11
C THR A 616 -41.50 33.50 11.98
N MET A 617 -40.95 34.49 11.27
CA MET A 617 -41.60 35.75 10.97
C MET A 617 -41.84 35.88 9.46
N THR A 618 -43.04 36.29 9.06
CA THR A 618 -43.33 36.71 7.69
C THR A 618 -43.02 38.21 7.56
N LEU A 619 -42.09 38.58 6.68
CA LEU A 619 -41.66 39.97 6.50
C LEU A 619 -42.52 40.73 5.48
N ASN A 620 -42.71 42.03 5.69
CA ASN A 620 -43.47 42.88 4.76
C ASN A 620 -42.84 42.91 3.35
N THR A 621 -43.69 42.99 2.33
CA THR A 621 -43.23 43.09 0.92
C THR A 621 -42.72 44.51 0.60
N PRO A 622 -41.86 44.69 -0.42
CA PRO A 622 -41.48 46.01 -0.91
C PRO A 622 -42.65 46.82 -1.46
N THR A 623 -43.76 46.14 -1.80
CA THR A 623 -44.99 46.74 -2.33
C THR A 623 -46.05 47.00 -1.27
N ALA A 624 -45.77 46.74 0.02
CA ALA A 624 -46.72 46.98 1.09
C ALA A 624 -47.07 48.47 1.18
N THR A 625 -48.35 48.78 1.41
CA THR A 625 -48.83 50.18 1.41
C THR A 625 -48.43 50.97 2.65
N ILE A 626 -48.06 50.27 3.73
CA ILE A 626 -47.60 50.82 5.02
C ILE A 626 -46.41 49.94 5.43
N ASN A 627 -45.35 50.55 5.97
CA ASN A 627 -44.14 49.88 6.48
C ASN A 627 -43.54 48.86 5.48
N SER A 628 -43.38 49.27 4.22
CA SER A 628 -42.73 48.47 3.17
C SER A 628 -41.26 48.21 3.52
N LEU A 629 -40.84 46.95 3.41
CA LEU A 629 -39.45 46.55 3.62
C LEU A 629 -38.67 46.54 2.30
N ASN A 630 -37.47 47.10 2.30
CA ASN A 630 -36.54 47.14 1.17
C ASN A 630 -35.17 46.63 1.61
N GLY A 631 -34.37 46.15 0.65
CA GLY A 631 -32.98 45.82 0.95
C GLY A 631 -32.21 47.05 1.46
N GLY A 632 -31.46 46.87 2.54
CA GLY A 632 -30.76 47.92 3.28
C GLY A 632 -31.52 48.44 4.50
N ASP A 633 -32.80 48.10 4.68
CA ASP A 633 -33.53 48.41 5.91
C ASP A 633 -32.97 47.55 7.07
N MET A 634 -33.18 48.00 8.31
CA MET A 634 -32.69 47.34 9.52
C MET A 634 -33.88 46.88 10.36
N LEU A 635 -33.86 45.62 10.79
CA LEU A 635 -34.83 45.03 11.70
C LEU A 635 -34.17 44.84 13.07
N THR A 636 -34.78 45.38 14.11
CA THR A 636 -34.25 45.26 15.48
C THR A 636 -35.03 44.25 16.29
N PHE A 637 -34.31 43.34 16.96
CA PHE A 637 -34.83 42.42 17.95
C PHE A 637 -34.19 42.70 19.31
N THR A 638 -34.94 42.56 20.39
CA THR A 638 -34.39 42.66 21.76
C THR A 638 -34.78 41.43 22.56
N GLY A 639 -33.79 40.57 22.81
CA GLY A 639 -33.90 39.44 23.72
C GLY A 639 -33.66 39.89 25.15
N THR A 640 -34.42 39.39 26.10
CA THR A 640 -34.19 39.62 27.53
C THR A 640 -34.47 38.35 28.30
N VAL A 641 -33.48 37.85 29.02
CA VAL A 641 -33.66 36.75 29.98
C VAL A 641 -33.82 37.32 31.39
N THR A 642 -34.63 36.66 32.20
CA THR A 642 -34.84 37.01 33.59
C THR A 642 -34.86 35.74 34.43
N GLY A 643 -33.87 35.61 35.30
CA GLY A 643 -33.76 34.53 36.28
C GLY A 643 -34.65 34.73 37.51
N THR A 644 -34.42 33.89 38.52
CA THR A 644 -35.16 33.92 39.80
C THR A 644 -34.35 34.51 40.95
N GLY A 645 -33.03 34.62 40.79
CA GLY A 645 -32.12 35.18 41.79
C GLY A 645 -31.43 36.46 41.31
N THR A 646 -30.28 36.74 41.91
CA THR A 646 -29.43 37.88 41.53
C THR A 646 -28.38 37.39 40.56
N ASP A 647 -28.50 37.84 39.33
CA ASP A 647 -27.59 37.50 38.25
C ASP A 647 -26.20 38.15 38.46
N ALA A 648 -25.15 37.39 38.17
CA ALA A 648 -23.76 37.79 38.36
C ALA A 648 -23.24 38.69 37.23
N MET A 649 -23.76 38.55 36.00
CA MET A 649 -23.46 39.40 34.85
C MET A 649 -24.74 40.00 34.23
N PRO A 650 -25.38 40.99 34.87
CA PRO A 650 -26.62 41.59 34.33
C PRO A 650 -26.54 42.16 32.91
N ALA A 651 -25.34 42.37 32.35
CA ALA A 651 -25.13 42.92 31.02
C ALA A 651 -25.45 41.93 29.88
N ASP A 652 -25.22 40.63 30.07
CA ASP A 652 -25.48 39.60 29.04
C ASP A 652 -26.91 39.01 29.13
N ASN A 653 -27.71 39.54 30.07
CA ASN A 653 -29.12 39.20 30.20
C ASN A 653 -30.00 39.87 29.14
N VAL A 654 -29.44 40.80 28.35
CA VAL A 654 -30.12 41.52 27.27
C VAL A 654 -29.23 41.51 26.03
N MET A 655 -29.79 41.13 24.89
CA MET A 655 -29.14 41.27 23.59
C MET A 655 -30.01 42.10 22.66
N VAL A 656 -29.40 43.09 22.01
CA VAL A 656 -30.00 43.81 20.88
C VAL A 656 -29.38 43.26 19.61
N PHE A 657 -30.21 42.72 18.72
CA PHE A 657 -29.77 42.17 17.44
C PHE A 657 -30.36 42.97 16.29
N ASP A 658 -29.49 43.60 15.50
CA ASP A 658 -29.85 44.41 14.34
C ASP A 658 -29.56 43.64 13.04
N GLN A 659 -30.62 43.22 12.34
CA GLN A 659 -30.50 42.50 11.08
C GLN A 659 -30.70 43.42 9.88
N THR A 660 -29.71 43.49 9.00
CA THR A 660 -29.87 44.16 7.70
C THR A 660 -30.69 43.29 6.75
N VAL A 661 -31.72 43.87 6.17
CA VAL A 661 -32.58 43.26 5.15
C VAL A 661 -31.82 43.20 3.83
N VAL A 662 -31.82 42.04 3.17
CA VAL A 662 -31.07 41.82 1.93
C VAL A 662 -31.98 41.41 0.78
N ASN A 663 -31.55 41.72 -0.44
CA ASN A 663 -32.27 41.33 -1.66
C ASN A 663 -31.77 40.01 -2.25
N SER A 664 -30.54 39.59 -1.90
CA SER A 664 -29.89 38.38 -2.40
C SER A 664 -29.36 37.58 -1.22
N TYR A 665 -29.48 36.25 -1.33
CA TYR A 665 -29.08 35.29 -0.31
C TYR A 665 -27.74 34.66 -0.73
N ASP A 666 -26.71 34.81 0.10
CA ASP A 666 -25.49 34.01 0.01
C ASP A 666 -25.53 32.97 1.14
N PRO A 667 -25.58 31.66 0.84
CA PRO A 667 -25.59 30.62 1.85
C PRO A 667 -24.24 30.46 2.59
N ASN A 668 -23.18 31.14 2.14
CA ASN A 668 -21.88 31.14 2.79
C ASN A 668 -21.57 32.53 3.35
N ASP A 669 -21.53 32.69 4.67
CA ASP A 669 -21.18 33.96 5.30
C ASP A 669 -20.53 33.80 6.68
N LYS A 670 -19.88 34.89 7.12
CA LYS A 670 -19.41 35.11 8.48
C LYS A 670 -19.95 36.46 8.94
N THR A 671 -20.76 36.46 9.99
CA THR A 671 -21.46 37.65 10.48
C THR A 671 -21.24 37.83 11.97
N CYS A 672 -20.87 39.03 12.40
CA CYS A 672 -20.82 39.45 13.81
C CYS A 672 -22.22 39.91 14.22
N LEU A 673 -22.82 39.30 15.25
CA LEU A 673 -24.21 39.57 15.63
C LEU A 673 -24.38 40.92 16.34
N GLU A 674 -23.30 41.47 16.91
CA GLU A 674 -23.25 42.82 17.48
C GLU A 674 -23.08 43.92 16.41
N GLY A 675 -22.97 43.54 15.13
CA GLY A 675 -22.84 44.46 14.00
C GLY A 675 -21.39 44.77 13.57
N GLU A 676 -21.23 45.71 12.63
CA GLU A 676 -19.91 46.09 12.08
C GLU A 676 -19.05 46.87 13.09
N THR A 677 -19.67 47.48 14.10
CA THR A 677 -19.02 48.25 15.16
C THR A 677 -19.78 48.08 16.47
N ILE A 678 -19.07 47.92 17.58
CA ILE A 678 -19.65 47.91 18.93
C ILE A 678 -19.65 49.32 19.55
N ASP A 679 -20.51 49.56 20.55
CA ASP A 679 -20.42 50.80 21.33
C ASP A 679 -19.10 50.81 22.12
N PRO A 680 -18.38 51.94 22.24
CA PRO A 680 -17.22 52.04 23.11
C PRO A 680 -17.44 51.58 24.56
N ALA A 681 -18.69 51.59 25.06
CA ALA A 681 -19.05 51.05 26.37
C ALA A 681 -18.95 49.52 26.45
N ASP A 682 -19.07 48.81 25.33
CA ASP A 682 -19.05 47.34 25.23
C ASP A 682 -17.63 46.80 25.00
N VAL A 683 -16.62 47.67 24.97
CA VAL A 683 -15.21 47.26 24.80
C VAL A 683 -14.76 46.45 26.00
N GLY A 684 -14.42 45.19 25.74
CA GLY A 684 -14.03 44.20 26.75
C GLY A 684 -15.06 43.09 26.93
N GLU A 685 -16.26 43.25 26.37
CA GLU A 685 -17.30 42.23 26.35
C GLU A 685 -17.12 41.24 25.18
N TYR A 686 -17.86 40.13 25.22
CA TYR A 686 -17.85 39.11 24.16
C TYR A 686 -18.61 39.56 22.92
N VAL A 687 -18.18 39.06 21.76
CA VAL A 687 -18.90 39.19 20.49
C VAL A 687 -19.25 37.81 19.93
N HIS A 688 -20.39 37.70 19.27
CA HIS A 688 -20.91 36.47 18.72
C HIS A 688 -20.74 36.43 17.20
N TYR A 689 -20.07 35.40 16.71
CA TYR A 689 -19.94 35.14 15.28
C TYR A 689 -20.85 34.00 14.84
N MET A 690 -21.63 34.25 13.79
CA MET A 690 -22.33 33.24 13.02
C MET A 690 -21.52 32.92 11.76
N ILE A 691 -21.27 31.63 11.53
CA ILE A 691 -20.60 31.13 10.32
C ILE A 691 -21.53 30.13 9.64
N ARG A 692 -21.89 30.39 8.38
CA ARG A 692 -22.69 29.47 7.56
C ARG A 692 -21.92 29.07 6.32
N PHE A 693 -22.16 27.85 5.88
CA PHE A 693 -21.62 27.31 4.64
C PHE A 693 -22.62 26.34 4.01
N GLU A 694 -22.62 26.29 2.69
CA GLU A 694 -23.47 25.42 1.90
C GLU A 694 -22.81 24.06 1.71
N ASN A 695 -23.48 22.99 2.15
CA ASN A 695 -23.14 21.64 1.72
C ASN A 695 -23.82 21.34 0.37
N THR A 696 -23.06 21.43 -0.72
CA THR A 696 -23.54 21.13 -2.09
C THR A 696 -23.62 19.63 -2.40
N GLY A 697 -23.21 18.77 -1.46
CA GLY A 697 -23.30 17.31 -1.58
C GLY A 697 -24.72 16.77 -1.44
N THR A 698 -24.89 15.47 -1.70
CA THR A 698 -26.20 14.79 -1.61
C THR A 698 -26.46 14.13 -0.24
N ALA A 699 -25.57 14.30 0.72
CA ALA A 699 -25.62 13.71 2.06
C ALA A 699 -25.05 14.69 3.09
N SER A 700 -25.35 14.48 4.38
CA SER A 700 -24.83 15.31 5.46
C SER A 700 -23.30 15.34 5.48
N ALA A 701 -22.73 16.53 5.66
CA ALA A 701 -21.29 16.69 5.86
C ALA A 701 -20.91 16.13 7.24
N VAL A 702 -20.03 15.11 7.25
CA VAL A 702 -19.62 14.43 8.49
C VAL A 702 -18.42 15.10 9.13
N ASN A 703 -17.49 15.58 8.31
CA ASN A 703 -16.23 16.18 8.73
C ASN A 703 -16.08 17.53 8.04
N ILE A 704 -16.04 18.61 8.81
CA ILE A 704 -15.92 19.98 8.31
C ILE A 704 -14.73 20.65 8.99
N VAL A 705 -13.91 21.32 8.20
CA VAL A 705 -12.81 22.16 8.71
C VAL A 705 -13.05 23.58 8.23
N VAL A 706 -13.29 24.49 9.16
CA VAL A 706 -13.36 25.93 8.92
C VAL A 706 -12.05 26.55 9.39
N LYS A 707 -11.39 27.31 8.51
CA LYS A 707 -10.17 28.06 8.86
C LYS A 707 -10.45 29.56 8.72
N ASP A 708 -10.04 30.31 9.73
CA ASP A 708 -10.14 31.76 9.76
C ASP A 708 -8.91 32.37 10.48
N GLU A 709 -8.65 33.65 10.25
CA GLU A 709 -7.59 34.42 10.90
C GLU A 709 -8.21 35.48 11.81
N ILE A 710 -7.93 35.40 13.10
CA ILE A 710 -8.45 36.35 14.10
C ILE A 710 -7.37 37.41 14.38
N ASP A 711 -7.75 38.69 14.31
CA ASP A 711 -6.87 39.80 14.65
C ASP A 711 -6.60 39.86 16.16
N LEU A 712 -5.44 39.36 16.56
CA LEU A 712 -4.99 39.30 17.96
C LEU A 712 -4.73 40.69 18.57
N THR A 713 -4.77 41.77 17.77
CA THR A 713 -4.70 43.14 18.30
C THR A 713 -6.07 43.65 18.78
N GLN A 714 -7.15 43.01 18.35
CA GLN A 714 -8.52 43.37 18.70
C GLN A 714 -9.15 42.35 19.65
N PHE A 715 -8.84 41.06 19.48
CA PHE A 715 -9.45 39.97 20.23
C PHE A 715 -8.44 39.18 21.05
N ASP A 716 -8.83 38.79 22.26
CA ASP A 716 -8.07 37.83 23.07
C ASP A 716 -8.47 36.40 22.70
N ILE A 717 -7.61 35.73 21.92
CA ILE A 717 -7.87 34.36 21.44
C ILE A 717 -8.02 33.33 22.58
N SER A 718 -7.47 33.60 23.77
CA SER A 718 -7.61 32.70 24.91
C SER A 718 -9.03 32.63 25.47
N THR A 719 -9.87 33.60 25.07
CA THR A 719 -11.29 33.68 25.41
C THR A 719 -12.20 33.09 24.35
N LEU A 720 -11.66 32.51 23.25
CA LEU A 720 -12.48 31.94 22.19
C LEU A 720 -13.32 30.77 22.71
N ILE A 721 -14.64 30.91 22.60
CA ILE A 721 -15.60 29.86 22.90
C ILE A 721 -16.14 29.33 21.57
N PRO A 722 -15.80 28.07 21.18
CA PRO A 722 -16.32 27.50 19.95
C PRO A 722 -17.85 27.38 20.00
N PRO A 723 -18.57 27.66 18.89
CA PRO A 723 -20.01 27.43 18.83
C PRO A 723 -20.32 25.95 19.08
N ARG A 724 -21.27 25.69 19.99
CA ARG A 724 -21.79 24.35 20.25
C ARG A 724 -23.30 24.44 20.25
N TRP A 725 -23.86 24.12 19.09
CA TRP A 725 -25.30 24.06 18.84
C TRP A 725 -25.70 22.59 18.80
#